data_AF-A0A2N2KGG5-F1
#
_entry.id   AF-A0A2N2KGG5-F1
#
_cell.length_a   1.000
_cell.length_b   1.000
_cell.length_c   1.000
_cell.angle_alpha   90.00
_cell.angle_beta   90.00
_cell.angle_gamma   90.00
#
_symmetry.space_group_name_H-M   'P 1'
#
loop_
_entity.id
_entity.type
_entity.pdbx_description
1 polymer ?
#
loop_
_entity_poly.entity_id
_entity_poly.type
_entity_poly.pdbx_seq_one_letter_code
_entity_poly.pdbx_strand_id
1 'polypeptide(L)'
;MGEAVDPQDKLGQIDRNLQNNIKTGDIPFLGLYSRLLDENIHKALNISLAKSRDPLSQYLVYLNNWPAISVIYLTTHVCEGFGLHGIFEVYPFIQSALQIQLPLTTSQKIKLWKKYRAACFKLGLSISSRLSGSHFMVNEYLRQSGVPIPFVGDLTDKMLRYGRIAGIPDDDDPTAIRRWQNGLSMRLLPPFSTVARQAIDLDDTGYYVRLFLKLLEKPAEPATAQSDFELRMSDAIHRQQIAAVLRRKGKSLSIAQVLWRDNQLGVELPPGEGIEWSITVGDVTTNKIGQIESRFIPFDNPLPPFVEIIGEERGSRIKTILWEDDKNNRLLIFSPSGDFVHASKLNEEPITLEPGDYQALLRFIPDGLDETIEVVRRQPSLYSLPLRLDPGQKVVLRHGPANVDLQADLKPFLLWDGVSIKGIRGNEIYCGEDLKLHALIPDEFFVEGVKYYVRFSQSARTEVLTAPLTRFQQEDASIDVSALIRNNWKPAVTRVLAEIFREGIQRPVFRSSIMVWIGLRTVRNRTHFYCASLPDNLIDDESDNLFVNRDKSTLSYRNEDNRFFRMVFNLGDVKRFIFTLPVPGIFMQLKDYSASTETERPITKGGTLSIAWNSRNVLEVSSTSKGFLKLGNFRTNLDFSKRIALSGLVEYLGPEVDTLQFIDEETGCEEDLLHLVSPHEVIAYSATHKSNLYRIRFSLSQEATEVTMKATNLLSGTCETHQLGCNRPFERPESWLRGCLTCENDNQQGIYNHDLLLSLDGWPNGAWIIDLEANMNGRWGKLSNARGDKFSAGFIILDGTISTNALSLDQDYKGIGADAQMEMLRRFNERMLSCYALESWKDLNWVEDVWHGLLDEFRGQADYASALLSFSEQPTPDETSCSWVPMRTLSAYCPELYALPARYFSKIPNAASLLIKCLSTISRMQHGLLPLFHEAILHQIFAVGYLNVHQIMRGAEPRQFDMRTYKDALKQHDLTDRMRLLRQDDWIPGAGDYLGALHYLYALEKLEQGYQDTLTGNDYRRGKALFLCRSLKHYPIPGLPTHLGNGMTHLGYFRNYDDDNLQVIQQFILEISQFLSLFARICRWEARNSGCLARFITQVKNIVGEPSQFESVFGYLLYIGKEIFGFYLLLWEAVLRTDYNTGS
;
A
#
# COMPACT_ATOMS: atom_id res chain seq x y z
N MET A 1 13.68 -39.24 -74.41
CA MET A 1 12.39 -38.84 -73.80
C MET A 1 12.70 -38.34 -72.40
N GLY A 2 12.89 -37.03 -72.23
CA GLY A 2 12.95 -36.39 -70.91
C GLY A 2 11.82 -35.36 -70.93
N GLU A 3 10.78 -35.60 -70.14
CA GLU A 3 9.63 -34.72 -70.07
C GLU A 3 10.09 -33.33 -69.59
N ALA A 4 9.82 -32.33 -70.41
CA ALA A 4 9.97 -30.93 -70.04
C ALA A 4 8.91 -30.62 -68.96
N VAL A 5 9.30 -30.74 -67.70
CA VAL A 5 8.49 -30.24 -66.57
C VAL A 5 8.29 -28.74 -66.78
N ASP A 6 7.02 -28.32 -66.86
CA ASP A 6 6.64 -26.92 -67.01
C ASP A 6 7.30 -26.10 -65.88
N PRO A 7 8.06 -25.03 -66.18
CA PRO A 7 8.64 -24.14 -65.17
C PRO A 7 7.64 -23.67 -64.10
N GLN A 8 6.34 -23.59 -64.44
CA GLN A 8 5.28 -23.24 -63.51
C GLN A 8 4.98 -24.31 -62.45
N ASP A 9 5.09 -25.60 -62.79
CA ASP A 9 4.87 -26.73 -61.87
C ASP A 9 5.98 -26.82 -60.81
N LYS A 10 7.23 -26.54 -61.21
CA LYS A 10 8.38 -26.53 -60.30
C LYS A 10 8.31 -25.39 -59.28
N LEU A 11 7.89 -24.19 -59.71
CA LEU A 11 7.64 -23.06 -58.80
C LEU A 11 6.49 -23.37 -57.82
N GLY A 12 5.43 -24.04 -58.29
CA GLY A 12 4.31 -24.46 -57.44
C GLY A 12 4.68 -25.49 -56.36
N GLN A 13 5.67 -26.36 -56.60
CA GLN A 13 6.16 -27.29 -55.58
C GLN A 13 7.02 -26.59 -54.52
N ILE A 14 7.92 -25.70 -54.95
CA ILE A 14 8.78 -24.93 -54.04
C ILE A 14 7.94 -24.00 -53.15
N ASP A 15 6.96 -23.32 -53.74
CA ASP A 15 6.07 -22.44 -52.98
C ASP A 15 5.31 -23.20 -51.90
N ARG A 16 4.78 -24.41 -52.20
CA ARG A 16 4.10 -25.26 -51.20
C ARG A 16 5.01 -25.67 -50.04
N ASN A 17 6.28 -25.98 -50.30
CA ASN A 17 7.25 -26.31 -49.25
C ASN A 17 7.53 -25.08 -48.36
N LEU A 18 7.73 -23.90 -48.96
CA LEU A 18 7.91 -22.66 -48.23
C LEU A 18 6.66 -22.28 -47.41
N GLN A 19 5.47 -22.45 -47.98
CA GLN A 19 4.22 -22.28 -47.26
C GLN A 19 4.15 -23.18 -46.03
N ASN A 20 4.53 -24.45 -46.15
CA ASN A 20 4.53 -25.38 -45.02
C ASN A 20 5.51 -24.90 -43.94
N ASN A 21 6.75 -24.59 -44.30
CA ASN A 21 7.77 -24.09 -43.38
C ASN A 21 7.32 -22.80 -42.66
N ILE A 22 6.71 -21.86 -43.40
CA ILE A 22 6.15 -20.64 -42.81
C ILE A 22 4.99 -20.98 -41.88
N LYS A 23 4.12 -21.94 -42.18
CA LYS A 23 2.96 -22.24 -41.31
C LYS A 23 3.33 -23.01 -40.04
N THR A 24 4.33 -23.89 -40.14
CA THR A 24 4.78 -24.74 -39.03
C THR A 24 5.91 -24.15 -38.19
N GLY A 25 6.60 -23.11 -38.66
CA GLY A 25 7.68 -22.46 -37.92
C GLY A 25 7.21 -21.40 -36.92
N ASP A 26 8.06 -21.02 -35.97
CA ASP A 26 7.74 -20.00 -34.96
C ASP A 26 8.14 -18.57 -35.39
N ILE A 27 8.90 -18.46 -36.48
CA ILE A 27 9.44 -17.19 -36.99
C ILE A 27 8.31 -16.34 -37.62
N PRO A 28 8.01 -15.13 -37.11
CA PRO A 28 6.86 -14.35 -37.54
C PRO A 28 7.15 -13.39 -38.71
N PHE A 29 8.42 -13.14 -39.04
CA PHE A 29 8.84 -12.15 -40.03
C PHE A 29 9.53 -12.79 -41.24
N LEU A 30 9.17 -12.38 -42.44
CA LEU A 30 9.65 -12.93 -43.71
C LEU A 30 11.16 -12.71 -43.95
N GLY A 31 11.73 -11.60 -43.48
CA GLY A 31 13.16 -11.33 -43.67
C GLY A 31 14.10 -12.36 -43.01
N LEU A 32 13.58 -13.07 -42.01
CA LEU A 32 14.29 -14.16 -41.33
C LEU A 32 14.31 -15.47 -42.14
N TYR A 33 13.52 -15.56 -43.22
CA TYR A 33 13.47 -16.70 -44.14
C TYR A 33 14.27 -16.50 -45.43
N SER A 34 15.05 -15.41 -45.55
CA SER A 34 15.79 -15.03 -46.77
C SER A 34 16.70 -16.15 -47.33
N ARG A 35 17.26 -17.02 -46.48
CA ARG A 35 18.07 -18.17 -46.92
C ARG A 35 17.29 -19.30 -47.60
N LEU A 36 15.97 -19.32 -47.51
CA LEU A 36 15.15 -20.38 -48.11
C LEU A 36 14.86 -20.15 -49.60
N LEU A 37 15.23 -18.99 -50.15
CA LEU A 37 15.13 -18.67 -51.57
C LEU A 37 16.49 -18.91 -52.26
N ASP A 38 16.54 -19.91 -53.14
CA ASP A 38 17.72 -20.20 -53.96
C ASP A 38 17.99 -19.06 -54.98
N GLU A 39 19.27 -18.76 -55.27
CA GLU A 39 19.69 -17.79 -56.29
C GLU A 39 19.04 -18.05 -57.65
N ASN A 40 18.77 -19.33 -57.97
CA ASN A 40 18.12 -19.72 -59.22
C ASN A 40 16.69 -19.17 -59.33
N ILE A 41 15.97 -19.08 -58.20
CA ILE A 41 14.60 -18.55 -58.15
C ILE A 41 14.63 -17.02 -58.29
N HIS A 42 15.59 -16.34 -57.64
CA HIS A 42 15.82 -14.91 -57.83
C HIS A 42 16.10 -14.56 -59.30
N LYS A 43 17.00 -15.30 -59.95
CA LYS A 43 17.31 -15.11 -61.38
C LYS A 43 16.09 -15.36 -62.27
N ALA A 44 15.29 -16.39 -61.98
CA ALA A 44 14.08 -16.69 -62.74
C ALA A 44 13.01 -15.59 -62.64
N LEU A 45 12.76 -15.07 -61.44
CA LEU A 45 11.83 -13.95 -61.23
C LEU A 45 12.31 -12.67 -61.92
N ASN A 46 13.60 -12.33 -61.79
CA ASN A 46 14.19 -11.15 -62.44
C ASN A 46 14.06 -11.22 -63.97
N ILE A 47 14.41 -12.35 -64.59
CA ILE A 47 14.28 -12.54 -66.04
C ILE A 47 12.82 -12.43 -66.48
N SER A 48 11.91 -12.98 -65.69
CA SER A 48 10.48 -12.97 -65.99
C SER A 48 9.88 -11.57 -65.93
N LEU A 49 10.21 -10.79 -64.89
CA LEU A 49 9.74 -9.42 -64.70
C LEU A 49 10.37 -8.47 -65.74
N ALA A 50 11.66 -8.64 -66.06
CA ALA A 50 12.34 -7.83 -67.08
C ALA A 50 11.79 -8.02 -68.51
N LYS A 51 11.22 -9.20 -68.81
CA LYS A 51 10.57 -9.48 -70.11
C LYS A 51 9.12 -8.99 -70.17
N SER A 52 8.56 -8.51 -69.07
CA SER A 52 7.16 -8.06 -69.00
C SER A 52 6.96 -6.70 -69.65
N ARG A 53 5.79 -6.51 -70.29
CA ARG A 53 5.32 -5.18 -70.68
C ARG A 53 4.73 -4.40 -69.50
N ASP A 54 4.25 -5.09 -68.46
CA ASP A 54 3.74 -4.51 -67.21
C ASP A 54 4.20 -5.36 -66.01
N PRO A 55 5.44 -5.13 -65.52
CA PRO A 55 6.02 -5.90 -64.44
C PRO A 55 5.19 -5.90 -63.16
N LEU A 56 4.50 -4.79 -62.86
CA LEU A 56 3.67 -4.68 -61.66
C LEU A 56 2.47 -5.62 -61.76
N SER A 57 1.69 -5.57 -62.84
CA SER A 57 0.52 -6.44 -62.99
C SER A 57 0.90 -7.91 -62.99
N GLN A 58 2.01 -8.28 -63.62
CA GLN A 58 2.53 -9.65 -63.59
C GLN A 58 2.91 -10.08 -62.16
N TYR A 59 3.55 -9.19 -61.40
CA TYR A 59 3.89 -9.46 -60.00
C TYR A 59 2.66 -9.63 -59.09
N LEU A 60 1.58 -8.87 -59.34
CA LEU A 60 0.31 -9.05 -58.61
C LEU A 60 -0.34 -10.42 -58.88
N VAL A 61 -0.07 -11.04 -60.04
CA VAL A 61 -0.47 -12.42 -60.34
C VAL A 61 0.39 -13.39 -59.54
N TYR A 62 1.70 -13.14 -59.45
CA TYR A 62 2.64 -13.98 -58.68
C TYR A 62 2.28 -14.04 -57.20
N LEU A 63 1.89 -12.91 -56.59
CA LEU A 63 1.39 -12.87 -55.22
C LEU A 63 0.16 -13.74 -54.97
N ASN A 64 -0.66 -14.04 -55.99
CA ASN A 64 -1.82 -14.93 -55.83
C ASN A 64 -1.44 -16.41 -56.05
N ASN A 65 -0.60 -16.69 -57.06
CA ASN A 65 -0.27 -18.05 -57.51
C ASN A 65 0.85 -18.69 -56.67
N TRP A 66 1.87 -17.90 -56.34
CA TRP A 66 3.05 -18.32 -55.56
C TRP A 66 3.31 -17.31 -54.42
N PRO A 67 2.38 -17.23 -53.44
CA PRO A 67 2.42 -16.21 -52.41
C PRO A 67 3.70 -16.26 -51.56
N ALA A 68 4.19 -17.43 -51.15
CA ALA A 68 5.35 -17.54 -50.27
C ALA A 68 6.64 -17.07 -50.95
N ILE A 69 6.88 -17.54 -52.19
CA ILE A 69 8.03 -17.11 -52.99
C ILE A 69 7.99 -15.60 -53.20
N SER A 70 6.82 -15.08 -53.61
CA SER A 70 6.68 -13.67 -53.97
C SER A 70 6.89 -12.75 -52.76
N VAL A 71 6.24 -13.02 -51.62
CA VAL A 71 6.41 -12.14 -50.46
C VAL A 71 7.84 -12.16 -49.93
N ILE A 72 8.49 -13.34 -49.80
CA ILE A 72 9.88 -13.40 -49.32
C ILE A 72 10.81 -12.66 -50.29
N TYR A 73 10.62 -12.82 -51.60
CA TYR A 73 11.41 -12.12 -52.62
C TYR A 73 11.35 -10.60 -52.44
N LEU A 74 10.16 -10.02 -52.33
CA LEU A 74 10.01 -8.57 -52.13
C LEU A 74 10.57 -8.11 -50.78
N THR A 75 10.28 -8.86 -49.70
CA THR A 75 10.79 -8.52 -48.36
C THR A 75 12.30 -8.55 -48.32
N THR A 76 12.95 -9.51 -48.98
CA THR A 76 14.41 -9.63 -49.01
C THR A 76 15.04 -8.40 -49.65
N HIS A 77 14.51 -7.93 -50.79
CA HIS A 77 14.97 -6.69 -51.42
C HIS A 77 14.77 -5.45 -50.54
N VAL A 78 13.67 -5.38 -49.79
CA VAL A 78 13.45 -4.29 -48.81
C VAL A 78 14.44 -4.41 -47.64
N CYS A 79 14.66 -5.60 -47.12
CA CYS A 79 15.57 -5.86 -45.99
C CYS A 79 17.04 -5.56 -46.32
N GLU A 80 17.47 -5.85 -47.56
CA GLU A 80 18.86 -5.61 -48.01
C GLU A 80 19.12 -4.14 -48.33
N GLY A 81 18.13 -3.44 -48.89
CA GLY A 81 18.29 -2.05 -49.33
C GLY A 81 18.04 -1.00 -48.24
N PHE A 82 17.05 -1.24 -47.38
CA PHE A 82 16.56 -0.21 -46.46
C PHE A 82 17.57 0.12 -45.35
N GLY A 83 17.88 1.41 -45.19
CA GLY A 83 18.86 1.91 -44.22
C GLY A 83 20.28 2.12 -44.74
N LEU A 84 20.63 1.63 -45.95
CA LEU A 84 21.97 1.83 -46.55
C LEU A 84 22.34 3.31 -46.76
N HIS A 85 21.36 4.17 -47.00
CA HIS A 85 21.57 5.60 -47.30
C HIS A 85 21.14 6.54 -46.15
N GLY A 86 20.71 6.01 -45.00
CA GLY A 86 20.24 6.82 -43.86
C GLY A 86 18.91 7.57 -44.07
N ILE A 87 18.20 7.35 -45.18
CA ILE A 87 16.91 7.98 -45.53
C ILE A 87 15.78 6.93 -45.59
N PHE A 88 14.55 7.36 -45.32
CA PHE A 88 13.32 6.55 -45.23
C PHE A 88 12.74 6.14 -46.61
N GLU A 89 13.49 5.35 -47.39
CA GLU A 89 13.10 5.01 -48.78
C GLU A 89 12.83 3.52 -49.00
N VAL A 90 11.56 3.06 -48.90
CA VAL A 90 11.22 1.65 -49.21
C VAL A 90 10.88 1.43 -50.69
N TYR A 91 10.21 2.39 -51.32
CA TYR A 91 9.72 2.24 -52.70
C TYR A 91 10.82 2.13 -53.76
N PRO A 92 11.98 2.81 -53.67
CA PRO A 92 13.08 2.59 -54.61
C PRO A 92 13.57 1.14 -54.65
N PHE A 93 13.60 0.44 -53.51
CA PHE A 93 13.98 -0.97 -53.45
C PHE A 93 12.90 -1.89 -54.02
N ILE A 94 11.62 -1.57 -53.77
CA ILE A 94 10.49 -2.25 -54.41
C ILE A 94 10.55 -2.07 -55.93
N GLN A 95 10.84 -0.86 -56.42
CA GLN A 95 10.97 -0.58 -57.86
C GLN A 95 12.13 -1.36 -58.49
N SER A 96 13.27 -1.41 -57.80
CA SER A 96 14.42 -2.22 -58.21
C SER A 96 14.06 -3.71 -58.29
N ALA A 97 13.42 -4.27 -57.27
CA ALA A 97 12.95 -5.65 -57.25
C ALA A 97 11.98 -5.95 -58.41
N LEU A 98 11.05 -5.04 -58.68
CA LEU A 98 10.05 -5.20 -59.73
C LEU A 98 10.56 -4.83 -61.14
N GLN A 99 11.81 -4.39 -61.29
CA GLN A 99 12.39 -3.91 -62.56
C GLN A 99 11.63 -2.71 -63.17
N ILE A 100 11.09 -1.83 -62.32
CA ILE A 100 10.31 -0.65 -62.71
C ILE A 100 11.19 0.59 -62.63
N GLN A 101 11.40 1.28 -63.75
CA GLN A 101 12.25 2.49 -63.80
C GLN A 101 11.54 3.78 -63.33
N LEU A 102 10.21 3.84 -63.44
CA LEU A 102 9.42 5.03 -63.08
C LEU A 102 8.87 4.95 -61.64
N PRO A 103 8.73 6.08 -60.92
CA PRO A 103 8.04 6.16 -59.62
C PRO A 103 6.63 5.56 -59.66
N LEU A 104 6.34 4.67 -58.70
CA LEU A 104 4.99 4.11 -58.53
C LEU A 104 3.99 5.21 -58.11
N THR A 105 2.85 5.26 -58.80
CA THR A 105 1.71 6.12 -58.42
C THR A 105 1.05 5.65 -57.12
N THR A 106 0.35 6.55 -56.41
CA THR A 106 -0.37 6.20 -55.16
C THR A 106 -1.35 5.04 -55.35
N SER A 107 -2.08 5.00 -56.47
CA SER A 107 -3.01 3.89 -56.79
C SER A 107 -2.28 2.55 -56.96
N GLN A 108 -1.12 2.54 -57.63
CA GLN A 108 -0.29 1.34 -57.78
C GLN A 108 0.29 0.87 -56.44
N LYS A 109 0.76 1.81 -55.60
CA LYS A 109 1.24 1.51 -54.25
C LYS A 109 0.17 0.83 -53.39
N ILE A 110 -1.07 1.35 -53.42
CA ILE A 110 -2.21 0.77 -52.70
C ILE A 110 -2.54 -0.63 -53.21
N LYS A 111 -2.57 -0.85 -54.54
CA LYS A 111 -2.84 -2.17 -55.13
C LYS A 111 -1.79 -3.20 -54.71
N LEU A 112 -0.51 -2.84 -54.79
CA LEU A 112 0.59 -3.71 -54.37
C LEU A 112 0.50 -4.04 -52.88
N TRP A 113 0.34 -3.03 -52.04
CA TRP A 113 0.23 -3.21 -50.59
C TRP A 113 -0.95 -4.12 -50.22
N LYS A 114 -2.15 -3.91 -50.80
CA LYS A 114 -3.32 -4.78 -50.54
C LYS A 114 -3.06 -6.24 -50.91
N LYS A 115 -2.45 -6.49 -52.08
CA LYS A 115 -2.14 -7.86 -52.53
C LYS A 115 -1.03 -8.51 -51.71
N TYR A 116 0.01 -7.75 -51.36
CA TYR A 116 1.08 -8.21 -50.49
C TYR A 116 0.56 -8.57 -49.09
N ARG A 117 -0.23 -7.68 -48.47
CA ARG A 117 -0.89 -7.92 -47.18
C ARG A 117 -1.77 -9.17 -47.21
N ALA A 118 -2.59 -9.35 -48.26
CA ALA A 118 -3.43 -10.52 -48.42
C ALA A 118 -2.62 -11.83 -48.54
N ALA A 119 -1.49 -11.79 -49.24
CA ALA A 119 -0.58 -12.92 -49.33
C ALA A 119 0.06 -13.24 -47.97
N CYS A 120 0.56 -12.24 -47.23
CA CYS A 120 1.10 -12.42 -45.88
C CYS A 120 0.05 -13.04 -44.94
N PHE A 121 -1.18 -12.52 -44.97
CA PHE A 121 -2.28 -13.06 -44.17
C PHE A 121 -2.63 -14.51 -44.54
N LYS A 122 -2.64 -14.86 -45.83
CA LYS A 122 -2.87 -16.25 -46.29
C LYS A 122 -1.81 -17.23 -45.77
N LEU A 123 -0.58 -16.75 -45.58
CA LEU A 123 0.54 -17.52 -45.03
C LEU A 123 0.53 -17.61 -43.50
N GLY A 124 -0.40 -16.91 -42.82
CA GLY A 124 -0.47 -16.86 -41.36
C GLY A 124 0.64 -16.03 -40.73
N LEU A 125 1.07 -14.97 -41.41
CA LEU A 125 2.02 -13.97 -40.89
C LEU A 125 1.26 -12.82 -40.24
N SER A 126 1.88 -12.15 -39.26
CA SER A 126 1.31 -10.96 -38.64
C SER A 126 1.25 -9.82 -39.65
N ILE A 127 0.07 -9.23 -39.87
CA ILE A 127 -0.12 -8.06 -40.74
C ILE A 127 -0.18 -6.78 -39.90
N SER A 128 0.03 -5.60 -40.51
CA SER A 128 -0.14 -4.31 -39.83
C SER A 128 -1.60 -4.12 -39.42
N SER A 129 -1.87 -3.79 -38.16
CA SER A 129 -3.20 -3.38 -37.69
C SER A 129 -3.68 -2.05 -38.32
N ARG A 130 -2.75 -1.25 -38.86
CA ARG A 130 -3.03 0.08 -39.43
C ARG A 130 -3.27 0.02 -40.93
N LEU A 131 -4.47 0.45 -41.35
CA LEU A 131 -4.93 0.52 -42.75
C LEU A 131 -4.89 1.92 -43.37
N SER A 132 -4.60 2.95 -42.58
CA SER A 132 -4.61 4.36 -42.97
C SER A 132 -3.65 5.17 -42.10
N GLY A 133 -3.43 6.45 -42.44
CA GLY A 133 -2.56 7.37 -41.71
C GLY A 133 -1.17 7.52 -42.36
N SER A 134 -0.24 8.15 -41.65
CA SER A 134 1.13 8.35 -42.16
C SER A 134 1.90 7.02 -42.20
N HIS A 135 2.60 6.77 -43.31
CA HIS A 135 3.51 5.62 -43.52
C HIS A 135 2.92 4.20 -43.37
N PHE A 136 1.61 4.00 -43.19
CA PHE A 136 1.00 2.67 -42.92
C PHE A 136 1.38 1.58 -43.95
N MET A 137 1.45 1.92 -45.25
CA MET A 137 1.87 0.97 -46.30
C MET A 137 3.34 0.56 -46.15
N VAL A 138 4.19 1.52 -45.79
CA VAL A 138 5.64 1.31 -45.63
C VAL A 138 5.91 0.43 -44.41
N ASN A 139 5.20 0.70 -43.30
CA ASN A 139 5.32 -0.06 -42.06
C ASN A 139 4.98 -1.55 -42.24
N GLU A 140 4.05 -1.90 -43.14
CA GLU A 140 3.76 -3.29 -43.47
C GLU A 140 4.98 -4.01 -44.07
N TYR A 141 5.68 -3.39 -45.02
CA TYR A 141 6.90 -3.99 -45.59
C TYR A 141 8.02 -4.08 -44.56
N LEU A 142 8.22 -3.03 -43.75
CA LEU A 142 9.26 -2.99 -42.71
C LEU A 142 9.01 -4.01 -41.60
N ARG A 143 7.75 -4.18 -41.17
CA ARG A 143 7.35 -5.24 -40.24
C ARG A 143 7.83 -6.60 -40.74
N GLN A 144 7.53 -6.94 -41.99
CA GLN A 144 7.90 -8.24 -42.55
C GLN A 144 9.41 -8.42 -42.70
N SER A 145 10.19 -7.34 -42.86
CA SER A 145 11.65 -7.41 -42.95
C SER A 145 12.32 -7.88 -41.65
N GLY A 146 11.72 -7.60 -40.49
CA GLY A 146 12.30 -7.95 -39.19
C GLY A 146 13.66 -7.27 -38.92
N VAL A 147 14.34 -7.72 -37.86
CA VAL A 147 15.67 -7.22 -37.50
C VAL A 147 16.72 -7.84 -38.43
N PRO A 148 17.52 -7.04 -39.16
CA PRO A 148 18.52 -7.60 -40.07
C PRO A 148 19.63 -8.37 -39.33
N ILE A 149 20.05 -9.49 -39.92
CA ILE A 149 21.05 -10.44 -39.37
C ILE A 149 22.36 -9.79 -38.87
N PRO A 150 22.92 -8.73 -39.50
CA PRO A 150 24.11 -8.05 -38.99
C PRO A 150 23.95 -7.40 -37.61
N PHE A 151 22.74 -6.98 -37.23
CA PHE A 151 22.48 -6.26 -35.97
C PHE A 151 22.14 -7.18 -34.79
N VAL A 152 22.00 -8.48 -35.00
CA VAL A 152 21.56 -9.45 -33.97
C VAL A 152 22.52 -9.49 -32.78
N GLY A 153 23.84 -9.49 -33.04
CA GLY A 153 24.85 -9.49 -31.98
C GLY A 153 24.75 -8.26 -31.09
N ASP A 154 24.72 -7.06 -31.70
CA ASP A 154 24.60 -5.80 -30.96
C ASP A 154 23.26 -5.70 -30.22
N LEU A 155 22.15 -6.11 -30.85
CA LEU A 155 20.85 -6.19 -30.17
C LEU A 155 20.91 -7.08 -28.93
N THR A 156 21.50 -8.27 -29.05
CA THR A 156 21.63 -9.22 -27.93
C THR A 156 22.47 -8.64 -26.81
N ASP A 157 23.56 -7.95 -27.14
CA ASP A 157 24.40 -7.26 -26.17
C ASP A 157 23.63 -6.16 -25.41
N LYS A 158 22.78 -5.40 -26.12
CA LYS A 158 21.89 -4.39 -25.51
C LYS A 158 20.83 -5.05 -24.63
N MET A 159 20.25 -6.16 -25.06
CA MET A 159 19.27 -6.94 -24.28
C MET A 159 19.89 -7.48 -22.96
N LEU A 160 21.11 -8.04 -23.00
CA LEU A 160 21.82 -8.51 -21.81
C LEU A 160 22.12 -7.36 -20.83
N ARG A 161 22.61 -6.22 -21.34
CA ARG A 161 22.88 -5.03 -20.51
C ARG A 161 21.60 -4.48 -19.90
N TYR A 162 20.52 -4.41 -20.69
CA TYR A 162 19.25 -3.92 -20.19
C TYR A 162 18.63 -4.89 -19.17
N GLY A 163 18.69 -6.20 -19.41
CA GLY A 163 18.25 -7.21 -18.45
C GLY A 163 18.98 -7.17 -17.10
N ARG A 164 20.27 -6.79 -17.10
CA ARG A 164 21.03 -6.56 -15.86
C ARG A 164 20.49 -5.37 -15.04
N ILE A 165 19.98 -4.35 -15.72
CA ILE A 165 19.45 -3.11 -15.13
C ILE A 165 17.99 -3.30 -14.70
N ALA A 166 17.14 -3.78 -15.61
CA ALA A 166 15.70 -3.81 -15.46
C ALA A 166 15.14 -5.16 -14.99
N GLY A 167 15.97 -6.20 -14.86
CA GLY A 167 15.48 -7.57 -14.71
C GLY A 167 14.96 -8.13 -16.04
N ILE A 168 14.38 -9.33 -15.98
CA ILE A 168 13.77 -10.00 -17.14
C ILE A 168 12.27 -10.21 -16.90
N PRO A 169 11.41 -10.04 -17.93
CA PRO A 169 9.98 -10.31 -17.81
C PRO A 169 9.69 -11.82 -17.91
N ASP A 170 8.47 -12.19 -17.54
CA ASP A 170 7.99 -13.57 -17.64
C ASP A 170 7.38 -13.82 -19.02
N ASP A 171 7.61 -15.00 -19.61
CA ASP A 171 7.11 -15.32 -20.95
C ASP A 171 5.56 -15.34 -21.02
N ASP A 172 4.95 -15.71 -19.90
CA ASP A 172 3.50 -15.81 -19.71
C ASP A 172 2.84 -14.49 -19.30
N ASP A 173 3.59 -13.38 -19.24
CA ASP A 173 3.09 -12.02 -18.99
C ASP A 173 3.34 -11.12 -20.22
N PRO A 174 2.39 -11.08 -21.18
CA PRO A 174 2.51 -10.24 -22.38
C PRO A 174 2.68 -8.75 -22.07
N THR A 175 2.08 -8.27 -20.98
CA THR A 175 2.17 -6.87 -20.55
C THR A 175 3.58 -6.53 -20.08
N ALA A 176 4.18 -7.39 -19.25
CA ALA A 176 5.57 -7.26 -18.80
C ALA A 176 6.57 -7.33 -19.97
N ILE A 177 6.38 -8.25 -20.91
CA ILE A 177 7.21 -8.35 -22.13
C ILE A 177 7.19 -7.03 -22.90
N ARG A 178 5.99 -6.49 -23.15
CA ARG A 178 5.86 -5.25 -23.91
C ARG A 178 6.45 -4.06 -23.18
N ARG A 179 6.27 -3.98 -21.85
CA ARG A 179 6.90 -2.95 -21.00
C ARG A 179 8.42 -3.02 -21.12
N TRP A 180 9.00 -4.21 -21.06
CA TRP A 180 10.44 -4.42 -21.22
C TRP A 180 10.91 -4.05 -22.65
N GLN A 181 10.16 -4.42 -23.69
CA GLN A 181 10.45 -4.06 -25.08
C GLN A 181 10.46 -2.55 -25.30
N ASN A 182 9.46 -1.83 -24.79
CA ASN A 182 9.40 -0.37 -24.86
C ASN A 182 10.60 0.27 -24.14
N GLY A 183 10.94 -0.24 -22.95
CA GLY A 183 12.10 0.21 -22.18
C GLY A 183 13.44 -0.06 -22.87
N LEU A 184 13.55 -1.17 -23.62
CA LEU A 184 14.70 -1.47 -24.48
C LEU A 184 14.77 -0.49 -25.66
N SER A 185 13.67 -0.29 -26.38
CA SER A 185 13.62 0.59 -27.57
C SER A 185 14.08 2.01 -27.26
N MET A 186 13.68 2.59 -26.11
CA MET A 186 14.15 3.91 -25.67
C MET A 186 15.67 4.00 -25.49
N ARG A 187 16.36 2.86 -25.30
CA ARG A 187 17.82 2.76 -25.12
C ARG A 187 18.56 2.36 -26.39
N LEU A 188 17.84 2.00 -27.46
CA LEU A 188 18.40 1.76 -28.79
C LEU A 188 18.63 3.10 -29.50
N LEU A 189 19.63 3.85 -29.02
CA LEU A 189 20.05 5.13 -29.56
C LEU A 189 21.16 4.96 -30.61
N PRO A 190 21.36 5.95 -31.51
CA PRO A 190 22.48 5.95 -32.45
C PRO A 190 23.82 5.68 -31.73
N PRO A 191 24.74 4.87 -32.30
CA PRO A 191 24.78 4.40 -33.68
C PRO A 191 23.95 3.13 -33.99
N PHE A 192 23.05 2.67 -33.10
CA PHE A 192 22.18 1.53 -33.41
C PHE A 192 21.25 1.84 -34.59
N SER A 193 21.01 0.83 -35.44
CA SER A 193 20.20 0.98 -36.65
C SER A 193 18.76 1.38 -36.34
N THR A 194 18.29 2.47 -36.96
CA THR A 194 16.88 2.91 -36.89
C THR A 194 15.93 1.85 -37.42
N VAL A 195 16.36 1.09 -38.44
CA VAL A 195 15.60 -0.01 -39.03
C VAL A 195 15.41 -1.15 -38.05
N ALA A 196 16.51 -1.58 -37.40
CA ALA A 196 16.45 -2.65 -36.41
C ALA A 196 15.60 -2.25 -35.20
N ARG A 197 15.66 -0.97 -34.79
CA ARG A 197 14.80 -0.44 -33.73
C ARG A 197 13.32 -0.47 -34.12
N GLN A 198 12.97 0.00 -35.32
CA GLN A 198 11.59 -0.05 -35.80
C GLN A 198 11.04 -1.47 -35.91
N ALA A 199 11.86 -2.45 -36.30
CA ALA A 199 11.45 -3.85 -36.32
C ALA A 199 11.11 -4.39 -34.93
N ILE A 200 11.77 -3.90 -33.87
CA ILE A 200 11.45 -4.21 -32.47
C ILE A 200 10.18 -3.48 -32.05
N ASP A 201 10.02 -2.20 -32.41
CA ASP A 201 8.81 -1.43 -32.08
C ASP A 201 7.55 -2.02 -32.74
N LEU A 202 7.69 -2.60 -33.93
CA LEU A 202 6.61 -3.23 -34.70
C LEU A 202 6.35 -4.71 -34.33
N ASP A 203 7.09 -5.29 -33.38
CA ASP A 203 6.88 -6.66 -32.89
C ASP A 203 5.81 -6.68 -31.78
N ASP A 204 4.53 -6.72 -32.18
CA ASP A 204 3.39 -6.71 -31.25
C ASP A 204 3.33 -7.96 -30.35
N THR A 205 3.97 -9.04 -30.79
CA THR A 205 3.94 -10.34 -30.08
C THR A 205 5.12 -10.53 -29.13
N GLY A 206 6.09 -9.61 -29.15
CA GLY A 206 7.31 -9.70 -28.37
C GLY A 206 8.20 -10.89 -28.72
N TYR A 207 8.14 -11.38 -29.96
CA TYR A 207 8.92 -12.52 -30.45
C TYR A 207 10.41 -12.41 -30.11
N TYR A 208 11.05 -11.26 -30.35
CA TYR A 208 12.50 -11.13 -30.10
C TYR A 208 12.85 -11.24 -28.62
N VAL A 209 12.04 -10.65 -27.74
CA VAL A 209 12.24 -10.74 -26.29
C VAL A 209 12.04 -12.18 -25.82
N ARG A 210 11.00 -12.85 -26.32
CA ARG A 210 10.71 -14.25 -25.97
C ARG A 210 11.77 -15.22 -26.44
N LEU A 211 12.29 -15.03 -27.65
CA LEU A 211 13.41 -15.81 -28.16
C LEU A 211 14.65 -15.61 -27.27
N PHE A 212 14.92 -14.37 -26.86
CA PHE A 212 15.99 -14.07 -25.92
C PHE A 212 15.81 -14.78 -24.56
N LEU A 213 14.60 -14.77 -23.98
CA LEU A 213 14.30 -15.50 -22.74
C LEU A 213 14.48 -17.01 -22.89
N LYS A 214 13.97 -17.59 -23.99
CA LYS A 214 14.11 -19.01 -24.31
C LYS A 214 15.59 -19.41 -24.43
N LEU A 215 16.40 -18.61 -25.12
CA LEU A 215 17.84 -18.86 -25.30
C LEU A 215 18.65 -18.62 -24.03
N LEU A 216 18.17 -17.74 -23.15
CA LEU A 216 18.72 -17.60 -21.79
C LEU A 216 18.51 -18.88 -20.98
N GLU A 217 17.42 -19.63 -21.15
CA GLU A 217 17.23 -20.90 -20.44
C GLU A 217 17.97 -22.05 -21.11
N LYS A 218 17.80 -22.18 -22.43
CA LYS A 218 18.35 -23.28 -23.23
C LYS A 218 19.06 -22.75 -24.50
N PRO A 219 20.38 -22.97 -24.65
CA PRO A 219 21.12 -22.60 -25.86
C PRO A 219 20.51 -23.26 -27.10
N ALA A 220 20.55 -22.56 -28.24
CA ALA A 220 20.24 -23.18 -29.53
C ALA A 220 21.42 -23.99 -30.05
N GLU A 221 21.14 -25.20 -30.55
CA GLU A 221 22.13 -26.06 -31.23
C GLU A 221 21.98 -25.94 -32.76
N PRO A 222 23.09 -25.98 -33.54
CA PRO A 222 23.07 -25.87 -35.00
C PRO A 222 22.13 -26.86 -35.71
N ALA A 223 21.99 -28.08 -35.17
CA ALA A 223 21.13 -29.11 -35.75
C ALA A 223 19.63 -28.85 -35.54
N THR A 224 19.26 -28.02 -34.56
CA THR A 224 17.86 -27.79 -34.16
C THR A 224 17.39 -26.35 -34.35
N ALA A 225 18.31 -25.42 -34.61
CA ALA A 225 17.97 -24.01 -34.76
C ALA A 225 17.11 -23.77 -36.00
N GLN A 226 16.07 -22.96 -35.84
CA GLN A 226 15.12 -22.64 -36.91
C GLN A 226 15.64 -21.54 -37.85
N SER A 227 16.65 -20.76 -37.44
CA SER A 227 17.25 -19.68 -38.23
C SER A 227 18.67 -19.29 -37.80
N ASP A 228 19.39 -18.56 -38.67
CA ASP A 228 20.67 -17.94 -38.30
C ASP A 228 20.53 -16.87 -37.22
N PHE A 229 19.35 -16.26 -37.12
CA PHE A 229 19.06 -15.28 -36.10
C PHE A 229 19.15 -15.92 -34.71
N GLU A 230 18.51 -17.08 -34.54
CA GLU A 230 18.54 -17.86 -33.31
C GLU A 230 19.96 -18.30 -32.95
N LEU A 231 20.75 -18.78 -33.93
CA LEU A 231 22.15 -19.16 -33.71
C LEU A 231 23.02 -17.97 -33.30
N ARG A 232 22.92 -16.83 -34.01
CA ARG A 232 23.72 -15.64 -33.69
C ARG A 232 23.36 -15.03 -32.34
N MET A 233 22.08 -15.05 -31.97
CA MET A 233 21.64 -14.61 -30.64
C MET A 233 22.14 -15.56 -29.56
N SER A 234 22.02 -16.87 -29.75
CA SER A 234 22.56 -17.90 -28.84
C SER A 234 24.07 -17.71 -28.64
N ASP A 235 24.83 -17.57 -29.72
CA ASP A 235 26.27 -17.32 -29.67
C ASP A 235 26.61 -16.04 -28.89
N ALA A 236 25.87 -14.95 -29.10
CA ALA A 236 26.09 -13.68 -28.40
C ALA A 236 25.78 -13.79 -26.90
N ILE A 237 24.70 -14.50 -26.52
CA ILE A 237 24.37 -14.81 -25.11
C ILE A 237 25.51 -15.58 -24.44
N HIS A 238 26.02 -16.61 -25.12
CA HIS A 238 27.02 -17.52 -24.56
C HIS A 238 28.44 -16.96 -24.51
N ARG A 239 28.76 -15.96 -25.33
CA ARG A 239 30.04 -15.23 -25.25
C ARG A 239 30.19 -14.39 -23.99
N GLN A 240 29.09 -14.03 -23.32
CA GLN A 240 29.11 -13.12 -22.17
C GLN A 240 28.88 -13.84 -20.83
N GLN A 241 29.74 -13.57 -19.85
CA GLN A 241 29.58 -14.07 -18.46
C GLN A 241 28.31 -13.54 -17.76
N ILE A 242 27.65 -12.50 -18.32
CA ILE A 242 26.45 -11.86 -17.77
C ILE A 242 25.23 -12.81 -17.80
N ALA A 243 25.16 -13.72 -18.79
CA ALA A 243 24.06 -14.67 -18.91
C ALA A 243 23.94 -15.58 -17.67
N ALA A 244 25.07 -16.01 -17.09
CA ALA A 244 25.08 -16.81 -15.87
C ALA A 244 24.54 -16.04 -14.64
N VAL A 245 24.75 -14.72 -14.59
CA VAL A 245 24.21 -13.85 -13.53
C VAL A 245 22.70 -13.68 -13.67
N LEU A 246 22.21 -13.49 -14.90
CA LEU A 246 20.77 -13.39 -15.17
C LEU A 246 20.04 -14.70 -14.87
N ARG A 247 20.62 -15.85 -15.27
CA ARG A 247 20.10 -17.20 -14.96
C ARG A 247 20.04 -17.49 -13.46
N ARG A 248 21.09 -17.13 -12.71
CA ARG A 248 21.18 -17.43 -11.26
C ARG A 248 20.38 -16.47 -10.38
N LYS A 249 20.14 -15.23 -10.81
CA LYS A 249 19.53 -14.20 -9.95
C LYS A 249 18.03 -13.99 -10.15
N GLY A 250 17.40 -14.53 -11.20
CA GLY A 250 15.93 -14.49 -11.39
C GLY A 250 15.29 -13.15 -11.00
N LYS A 251 15.91 -12.02 -11.34
CA LYS A 251 15.48 -10.71 -10.83
C LYS A 251 14.14 -10.38 -11.46
N SER A 252 13.09 -10.30 -10.63
CA SER A 252 11.79 -9.73 -10.97
C SER A 252 11.99 -8.40 -11.70
N LEU A 253 11.16 -8.17 -12.72
CA LEU A 253 11.14 -6.96 -13.51
C LEU A 253 11.14 -5.72 -12.59
N SER A 254 12.16 -4.87 -12.73
CA SER A 254 12.38 -3.68 -11.90
C SER A 254 12.30 -2.40 -12.74
N ILE A 255 11.12 -2.16 -13.30
CA ILE A 255 10.81 -0.97 -14.09
C ILE A 255 9.76 -0.16 -13.33
N ALA A 256 10.12 1.06 -12.92
CA ALA A 256 9.20 2.00 -12.30
C ALA A 256 8.11 2.43 -13.30
N GLN A 257 6.91 2.72 -12.79
CA GLN A 257 5.74 3.02 -13.63
C GLN A 257 5.06 4.28 -13.15
N VAL A 258 4.55 5.06 -14.09
CA VAL A 258 3.58 6.11 -13.77
C VAL A 258 2.20 5.49 -13.79
N LEU A 259 1.49 5.56 -12.67
CA LEU A 259 0.18 4.94 -12.50
C LEU A 259 -0.88 5.96 -12.10
N TRP A 260 -2.11 5.71 -12.55
CA TRP A 260 -3.33 6.26 -11.97
C TRP A 260 -3.93 5.23 -11.03
N ARG A 261 -3.92 5.51 -9.72
CA ARG A 261 -4.45 4.61 -8.69
C ARG A 261 -5.09 5.41 -7.56
N ASP A 262 -6.19 4.93 -7.03
CA ASP A 262 -6.89 5.54 -5.89
C ASP A 262 -7.23 7.03 -6.14
N ASN A 263 -7.60 7.36 -7.39
CA ASN A 263 -7.85 8.72 -7.88
C ASN A 263 -6.66 9.69 -7.74
N GLN A 264 -5.44 9.15 -7.75
CA GLN A 264 -4.19 9.90 -7.71
C GLN A 264 -3.23 9.46 -8.82
N LEU A 265 -2.48 10.43 -9.31
CA LEU A 265 -1.37 10.20 -10.22
C LEU A 265 -0.10 10.01 -9.38
N GLY A 266 0.70 9.00 -9.70
CA GLY A 266 1.93 8.74 -8.96
C GLY A 266 2.87 7.78 -9.67
N VAL A 267 3.94 7.39 -8.97
CA VAL A 267 4.92 6.42 -9.44
C VAL A 267 4.89 5.17 -8.58
N GLU A 268 4.79 4.01 -9.20
CA GLU A 268 5.13 2.75 -8.55
C GLU A 268 6.61 2.44 -8.74
N LEU A 269 7.35 2.38 -7.63
CA LEU A 269 8.70 1.86 -7.57
C LEU A 269 8.65 0.33 -7.46
N PRO A 270 9.47 -0.39 -8.23
CA PRO A 270 9.50 -1.84 -8.20
C PRO A 270 10.17 -2.37 -6.92
N PRO A 271 9.95 -3.65 -6.59
CA PRO A 271 10.66 -4.35 -5.51
C PRO A 271 12.18 -4.25 -5.63
N GLY A 272 12.84 -3.94 -4.52
CA GLY A 272 14.30 -3.92 -4.36
C GLY A 272 14.74 -3.12 -3.14
N GLU A 273 14.89 -3.82 -2.00
CA GLU A 273 15.33 -3.21 -0.74
C GLU A 273 16.71 -2.55 -0.90
N GLY A 274 16.84 -1.32 -0.39
CA GLY A 274 18.11 -0.58 -0.36
C GLY A 274 18.45 0.20 -1.63
N ILE A 275 17.66 0.08 -2.71
CA ILE A 275 17.91 0.82 -3.96
C ILE A 275 17.42 2.25 -3.80
N GLU A 276 18.29 3.24 -3.98
CA GLU A 276 17.88 4.64 -4.00
C GLU A 276 17.29 5.04 -5.37
N TRP A 277 16.11 5.69 -5.31
CA TRP A 277 15.37 6.23 -6.44
C TRP A 277 15.23 7.74 -6.28
N SER A 278 15.74 8.49 -7.24
CA SER A 278 15.49 9.93 -7.40
C SER A 278 14.26 10.13 -8.30
N ILE A 279 13.25 10.80 -7.78
CA ILE A 279 11.99 11.11 -8.48
C ILE A 279 11.87 12.63 -8.59
N THR A 280 11.94 13.12 -9.82
CA THR A 280 11.76 14.53 -10.19
C THR A 280 10.36 14.74 -10.77
N VAL A 281 9.52 15.51 -10.09
CA VAL A 281 8.16 15.85 -10.51
C VAL A 281 8.09 17.36 -10.76
N GLY A 282 8.02 17.77 -12.02
CA GLY A 282 8.24 19.18 -12.39
C GLY A 282 9.60 19.67 -11.91
N ASP A 283 9.62 20.66 -11.02
CA ASP A 283 10.85 21.27 -10.50
C ASP A 283 11.33 20.64 -9.16
N VAL A 284 10.57 19.71 -8.59
CA VAL A 284 10.86 19.11 -7.26
C VAL A 284 11.49 17.74 -7.44
N THR A 285 12.65 17.50 -6.82
CA THR A 285 13.29 16.18 -6.78
C THR A 285 13.29 15.62 -5.36
N THR A 286 12.92 14.34 -5.24
CA THR A 286 12.89 13.61 -3.96
C THR A 286 13.60 12.27 -4.09
N ASN A 287 14.34 11.87 -3.06
CA ASN A 287 14.99 10.57 -3.01
C ASN A 287 14.20 9.62 -2.11
N LYS A 288 14.03 8.38 -2.58
CA LYS A 288 13.27 7.33 -1.89
C LYS A 288 14.02 6.02 -1.97
N ILE A 289 14.06 5.28 -0.86
CA ILE A 289 14.67 3.95 -0.82
C ILE A 289 13.62 2.90 -1.20
N GLY A 290 13.99 2.02 -2.12
CA GLY A 290 13.20 0.88 -2.54
C GLY A 290 12.98 -0.09 -1.38
N GLN A 291 11.82 -0.73 -1.37
CA GLN A 291 11.42 -1.70 -0.35
C GLN A 291 11.48 -3.12 -0.92
N ILE A 292 11.33 -4.14 -0.07
CA ILE A 292 11.23 -5.55 -0.51
C ILE A 292 10.09 -5.74 -1.52
N GLU A 293 9.08 -4.87 -1.49
CA GLU A 293 7.86 -4.95 -2.31
C GLU A 293 7.68 -3.65 -3.12
N SER A 294 6.76 -3.65 -4.09
CA SER A 294 6.47 -2.44 -4.87
C SER A 294 5.84 -1.36 -3.98
N ARG A 295 6.19 -0.11 -4.24
CA ARG A 295 5.72 1.05 -3.47
C ARG A 295 5.18 2.11 -4.41
N PHE A 296 3.92 2.48 -4.24
CA PHE A 296 3.31 3.61 -4.95
C PHE A 296 3.54 4.91 -4.19
N ILE A 297 4.02 5.92 -4.90
CA ILE A 297 4.35 7.24 -4.41
C ILE A 297 3.48 8.24 -5.19
N PRO A 298 2.46 8.83 -4.58
CA PRO A 298 1.62 9.81 -5.25
C PRO A 298 2.39 11.10 -5.51
N PHE A 299 1.95 11.87 -6.49
CA PHE A 299 2.47 13.21 -6.74
C PHE A 299 1.71 14.25 -5.92
N ASP A 300 2.45 15.16 -5.29
CA ASP A 300 1.87 16.28 -4.55
C ASP A 300 1.19 17.29 -5.47
N ASN A 301 1.80 17.55 -6.63
CA ASN A 301 1.21 18.38 -7.67
C ASN A 301 0.13 17.56 -8.39
N PRO A 302 -1.14 18.03 -8.46
CA PRO A 302 -2.20 17.34 -9.22
C PRO A 302 -2.02 17.41 -10.74
N LEU A 303 -1.28 18.41 -11.24
CA LEU A 303 -1.01 18.63 -12.65
C LEU A 303 0.50 18.72 -12.91
N PRO A 304 1.26 17.64 -12.65
CA PRO A 304 2.70 17.67 -12.90
C PRO A 304 2.94 17.73 -14.42
N PRO A 305 3.86 18.58 -14.89
CA PRO A 305 4.13 18.68 -16.32
C PRO A 305 4.89 17.46 -16.86
N PHE A 306 5.80 16.94 -16.06
CA PHE A 306 6.53 15.72 -16.34
C PHE A 306 6.96 15.06 -15.05
N VAL A 307 7.33 13.79 -15.16
CA VAL A 307 8.03 13.04 -14.12
C VAL A 307 9.28 12.41 -14.71
N GLU A 308 10.38 12.47 -13.97
CA GLU A 308 11.62 11.79 -14.27
C GLU A 308 12.04 10.92 -13.07
N ILE A 309 12.34 9.65 -13.32
CA ILE A 309 12.65 8.65 -12.30
C ILE A 309 14.03 8.07 -12.62
N ILE A 310 14.95 8.12 -11.67
CA ILE A 310 16.32 7.63 -11.80
C ILE A 310 16.63 6.67 -10.65
N GLY A 311 16.97 5.42 -10.95
CA GLY A 311 17.47 4.46 -9.95
C GLY A 311 19.00 4.46 -9.96
N GLU A 312 19.63 4.98 -8.90
CA GLU A 312 21.08 5.30 -8.89
C GLU A 312 21.96 4.06 -9.07
N GLU A 313 21.64 2.95 -8.40
CA GLU A 313 22.44 1.72 -8.50
C GLU A 313 22.26 0.95 -9.83
N ARG A 314 21.14 1.16 -10.51
CA ARG A 314 20.76 0.37 -11.70
C ARG A 314 20.87 1.14 -13.01
N GLY A 315 21.01 2.47 -13.00
CA GLY A 315 21.01 3.27 -14.23
C GLY A 315 19.67 3.23 -14.97
N SER A 316 18.58 2.88 -14.28
CA SER A 316 17.23 2.96 -14.81
C SER A 316 16.82 4.44 -14.83
N ARG A 317 16.50 4.98 -16.01
CA ARG A 317 15.97 6.33 -16.20
C ARG A 317 14.68 6.24 -16.99
N ILE A 318 13.64 6.90 -16.51
CA ILE A 318 12.32 7.02 -17.15
C ILE A 318 11.95 8.49 -17.10
N LYS A 319 11.53 9.06 -18.23
CA LYS A 319 10.99 10.41 -18.29
C LYS A 319 9.67 10.38 -19.04
N THR A 320 8.60 10.84 -18.38
CA THR A 320 7.24 10.83 -18.90
C THR A 320 6.67 12.23 -18.86
N ILE A 321 6.16 12.71 -19.98
CA ILE A 321 5.41 13.98 -20.07
C ILE A 321 3.96 13.69 -19.70
N LEU A 322 3.39 14.51 -18.82
CA LEU A 322 2.05 14.36 -18.28
C LEU A 322 1.21 15.57 -18.71
N TRP A 323 1.03 16.57 -17.84
CA TRP A 323 0.24 17.76 -18.14
C TRP A 323 1.12 18.90 -18.68
N GLU A 324 1.38 18.93 -20.00
CA GLU A 324 2.23 19.97 -20.62
C GLU A 324 1.97 21.40 -20.11
N ASP A 325 0.70 21.74 -19.87
CA ASP A 325 0.23 22.96 -19.24
C ASP A 325 -1.10 22.72 -18.48
N ASP A 326 -1.63 23.77 -17.86
CA ASP A 326 -2.85 23.72 -17.05
C ASP A 326 -4.14 23.91 -17.86
N LYS A 327 -4.11 23.88 -19.20
CA LYS A 327 -5.27 24.20 -20.03
C LYS A 327 -6.36 23.12 -19.98
N ASN A 328 -7.61 23.58 -20.08
CA ASN A 328 -8.81 22.75 -20.05
C ASN A 328 -9.12 22.02 -21.36
N ASN A 329 -8.09 21.56 -22.08
CA ASN A 329 -8.24 20.77 -23.30
C ASN A 329 -7.25 19.59 -23.36
N ARG A 330 -6.70 19.20 -22.20
CA ARG A 330 -5.72 18.13 -22.04
C ARG A 330 -6.40 16.83 -21.57
N LEU A 331 -5.82 15.70 -21.93
CA LEU A 331 -6.22 14.38 -21.45
C LEU A 331 -5.01 13.45 -21.25
N LEU A 332 -5.13 12.54 -20.28
CA LEU A 332 -4.23 11.41 -20.08
C LEU A 332 -5.03 10.11 -20.19
N ILE A 333 -4.42 9.06 -20.73
CA ILE A 333 -5.04 7.74 -20.93
C ILE A 333 -4.24 6.70 -20.16
N PHE A 334 -4.95 5.87 -19.40
CA PHE A 334 -4.39 4.79 -18.58
C PHE A 334 -5.00 3.45 -18.96
N SER A 335 -4.23 2.38 -18.79
CA SER A 335 -4.70 0.99 -18.96
C SER A 335 -5.68 0.59 -17.83
N PRO A 336 -6.32 -0.59 -17.89
CA PRO A 336 -7.18 -1.08 -16.81
C PRO A 336 -6.45 -1.28 -15.48
N SER A 337 -5.15 -1.60 -15.55
CA SER A 337 -4.25 -1.70 -14.39
C SER A 337 -3.78 -0.33 -13.86
N GLY A 338 -4.19 0.76 -14.52
CA GLY A 338 -3.79 2.13 -14.17
C GLY A 338 -2.45 2.56 -14.78
N ASP A 339 -1.81 1.77 -15.64
CA ASP A 339 -0.55 2.15 -16.29
C ASP A 339 -0.74 3.33 -17.24
N PHE A 340 0.15 4.31 -17.18
CA PHE A 340 0.14 5.40 -18.15
C PHE A 340 0.38 4.90 -19.59
N VAL A 341 -0.54 5.24 -20.49
CA VAL A 341 -0.50 4.85 -21.91
C VAL A 341 -0.16 6.03 -22.81
N HIS A 342 -0.86 7.16 -22.65
CA HIS A 342 -0.72 8.30 -23.55
C HIS A 342 -1.14 9.64 -22.91
N ALA A 343 -0.57 10.73 -23.38
CA ALA A 343 -0.98 12.10 -23.06
C ALA A 343 -1.23 12.87 -24.36
N SER A 344 -2.30 13.68 -24.42
CA SER A 344 -2.66 14.45 -25.62
C SER A 344 -3.57 15.65 -25.30
N LYS A 345 -3.94 16.41 -26.32
CA LYS A 345 -4.90 17.51 -26.25
C LYS A 345 -5.89 17.52 -27.40
N LEU A 346 -7.02 18.21 -27.20
CA LEU A 346 -8.00 18.43 -28.26
C LEU A 346 -7.36 19.17 -29.45
N ASN A 347 -7.81 18.81 -30.66
CA ASN A 347 -7.36 19.24 -31.98
C ASN A 347 -5.94 18.76 -32.37
N GLU A 348 -5.48 17.65 -31.80
CA GLU A 348 -4.28 16.93 -32.27
C GLU A 348 -4.63 15.82 -33.28
N GLU A 349 -3.58 15.17 -33.80
CA GLU A 349 -3.74 13.99 -34.64
C GLU A 349 -4.49 12.87 -33.88
N PRO A 350 -5.22 11.99 -34.58
CA PRO A 350 -5.93 10.87 -33.96
C PRO A 350 -5.01 10.00 -33.09
N ILE A 351 -5.42 9.76 -31.85
CA ILE A 351 -4.71 8.89 -30.92
C ILE A 351 -5.03 7.45 -31.29
N THR A 352 -3.99 6.68 -31.63
CA THR A 352 -4.14 5.27 -31.94
C THR A 352 -3.84 4.43 -30.71
N LEU A 353 -4.81 3.62 -30.29
CA LEU A 353 -4.72 2.73 -29.13
C LEU A 353 -4.96 1.29 -29.56
N GLU A 354 -4.63 0.37 -28.66
CA GLU A 354 -5.01 -1.01 -28.84
C GLU A 354 -6.49 -1.19 -28.50
N PRO A 355 -7.17 -2.24 -28.97
CA PRO A 355 -8.49 -2.57 -28.45
C PRO A 355 -8.38 -3.01 -26.99
N GLY A 356 -9.32 -2.56 -26.18
CA GLY A 356 -9.39 -2.85 -24.75
C GLY A 356 -10.07 -1.75 -23.94
N ASP A 357 -10.05 -1.93 -22.63
CA ASP A 357 -10.58 -0.97 -21.67
C ASP A 357 -9.49 0.04 -21.27
N TYR A 358 -9.90 1.27 -21.02
CA TYR A 358 -9.05 2.39 -20.67
C TYR A 358 -9.73 3.30 -19.65
N GLN A 359 -8.93 4.02 -18.88
CA GLN A 359 -9.38 5.13 -18.06
C GLN A 359 -8.80 6.44 -18.62
N ALA A 360 -9.65 7.38 -19.02
CA ALA A 360 -9.22 8.71 -19.44
C ALA A 360 -9.39 9.72 -18.30
N LEU A 361 -8.32 10.46 -17.99
CA LEU A 361 -8.33 11.56 -17.05
C LEU A 361 -8.32 12.87 -17.84
N LEU A 362 -9.36 13.70 -17.67
CA LEU A 362 -9.67 14.85 -18.53
C LEU A 362 -9.65 16.16 -17.74
N ARG A 363 -9.27 17.25 -18.42
CA ARG A 363 -9.39 18.63 -17.90
C ARG A 363 -10.67 19.35 -18.32
N PHE A 364 -11.56 18.64 -18.99
CA PHE A 364 -12.84 19.13 -19.52
C PHE A 364 -13.89 18.02 -19.40
N ILE A 365 -15.16 18.42 -19.44
CA ILE A 365 -16.28 17.50 -19.58
C ILE A 365 -16.59 17.38 -21.08
N PRO A 366 -16.53 16.17 -21.66
CA PRO A 366 -16.90 15.99 -23.06
C PRO A 366 -18.40 16.23 -23.29
N ASP A 367 -18.74 16.81 -24.44
CA ASP A 367 -20.11 17.12 -24.81
C ASP A 367 -20.99 15.86 -24.79
N GLY A 368 -22.06 15.85 -23.98
CA GLY A 368 -23.04 14.77 -23.92
C GLY A 368 -22.66 13.57 -23.05
N LEU A 369 -21.58 13.66 -22.26
CA LEU A 369 -21.11 12.60 -21.35
C LEU A 369 -21.20 12.99 -19.87
N ASP A 370 -21.95 14.04 -19.53
CA ASP A 370 -22.07 14.59 -18.17
C ASP A 370 -22.52 13.56 -17.12
N GLU A 371 -23.37 12.60 -17.52
CA GLU A 371 -23.90 11.56 -16.61
C GLU A 371 -22.92 10.39 -16.38
N THR A 372 -21.97 10.19 -17.29
CA THR A 372 -21.02 9.05 -17.25
C THR A 372 -19.67 9.40 -16.65
N ILE A 373 -19.40 10.69 -16.44
CA ILE A 373 -18.09 11.20 -16.02
C ILE A 373 -18.04 11.38 -14.50
N GLU A 374 -16.95 10.94 -13.87
CA GLU A 374 -16.74 11.13 -12.44
C GLU A 374 -15.90 12.39 -12.19
N VAL A 375 -16.35 13.27 -11.28
CA VAL A 375 -15.56 14.43 -10.84
C VAL A 375 -14.52 13.98 -9.82
N VAL A 376 -13.26 13.92 -10.23
CA VAL A 376 -12.15 13.51 -9.36
C VAL A 376 -11.72 14.64 -8.44
N ARG A 377 -11.61 15.85 -9.01
CA ARG A 377 -11.18 17.06 -8.28
C ARG A 377 -11.81 18.28 -8.95
N ARG A 378 -12.27 19.25 -8.14
CA ARG A 378 -12.84 20.50 -8.64
C ARG A 378 -11.78 21.58 -8.93
N GLN A 379 -10.75 21.66 -8.10
CA GLN A 379 -9.64 22.61 -8.25
C GLN A 379 -8.27 21.92 -8.09
N PRO A 380 -7.47 21.80 -9.15
CA PRO A 380 -7.85 22.01 -10.55
C PRO A 380 -8.93 21.00 -10.99
N SER A 381 -9.71 21.36 -12.01
CA SER A 381 -10.80 20.50 -12.50
C SER A 381 -10.23 19.27 -13.21
N LEU A 382 -10.53 18.09 -12.67
CA LEU A 382 -10.13 16.78 -13.17
C LEU A 382 -11.34 15.86 -13.18
N TYR A 383 -11.53 15.18 -14.30
CA TYR A 383 -12.65 14.29 -14.54
C TYR A 383 -12.16 12.93 -15.02
N SER A 384 -12.82 11.85 -14.61
CA SER A 384 -12.46 10.47 -14.95
C SER A 384 -13.54 9.87 -15.84
N LEU A 385 -13.14 9.33 -16.98
CA LEU A 385 -14.04 8.72 -17.97
C LEU A 385 -13.56 7.29 -18.30
N PRO A 386 -14.33 6.25 -17.94
CA PRO A 386 -14.06 4.90 -18.44
C PRO A 386 -14.36 4.83 -19.94
N LEU A 387 -13.47 4.19 -20.69
CA LEU A 387 -13.57 4.04 -22.14
C LEU A 387 -13.32 2.58 -22.52
N ARG A 388 -14.13 2.05 -23.44
CA ARG A 388 -13.87 0.77 -24.10
C ARG A 388 -13.73 1.01 -25.60
N LEU A 389 -12.68 0.42 -26.19
CA LEU A 389 -12.42 0.47 -27.62
C LEU A 389 -12.38 -0.94 -28.19
N ASP A 390 -13.39 -1.31 -28.97
CA ASP A 390 -13.42 -2.56 -29.73
C ASP A 390 -12.53 -2.47 -30.98
N PRO A 391 -12.12 -3.60 -31.59
CA PRO A 391 -11.21 -3.58 -32.73
C PRO A 391 -11.66 -2.70 -33.90
N GLY A 392 -10.83 -1.71 -34.24
CA GLY A 392 -11.12 -0.74 -35.31
C GLY A 392 -12.12 0.36 -34.94
N GLN A 393 -12.67 0.36 -33.73
CA GLN A 393 -13.63 1.36 -33.27
C GLN A 393 -13.01 2.76 -33.24
N LYS A 394 -13.85 3.77 -33.50
CA LYS A 394 -13.50 5.18 -33.36
C LYS A 394 -14.44 5.85 -32.38
N VAL A 395 -13.87 6.53 -31.40
CA VAL A 395 -14.58 7.35 -30.40
C VAL A 395 -14.07 8.77 -30.51
N VAL A 396 -14.97 9.74 -30.58
CA VAL A 396 -14.62 11.17 -30.69
C VAL A 396 -15.00 11.86 -29.40
N LEU A 397 -14.00 12.43 -28.71
CA LEU A 397 -14.25 13.27 -27.54
C LEU A 397 -14.31 14.73 -28.00
N ARG A 398 -15.39 15.44 -27.64
CA ARG A 398 -15.63 16.83 -28.05
C ARG A 398 -15.77 17.75 -26.84
N HIS A 399 -15.32 18.99 -26.99
CA HIS A 399 -15.60 20.07 -26.06
C HIS A 399 -15.83 21.35 -26.87
N GLY A 400 -17.10 21.64 -27.17
CA GLY A 400 -17.47 22.68 -28.12
C GLY A 400 -16.90 22.40 -29.53
N PRO A 401 -16.16 23.34 -30.16
CA PRO A 401 -15.61 23.12 -31.50
C PRO A 401 -14.36 22.22 -31.51
N ALA A 402 -13.74 21.99 -30.35
CA ALA A 402 -12.50 21.23 -30.24
C ALA A 402 -12.80 19.73 -30.09
N ASN A 403 -12.04 18.87 -30.76
CA ASN A 403 -12.25 17.41 -30.71
C ASN A 403 -10.93 16.63 -30.76
N VAL A 404 -10.96 15.38 -30.31
CA VAL A 404 -9.89 14.41 -30.51
C VAL A 404 -10.48 13.07 -30.87
N ASP A 405 -9.89 12.41 -31.86
CA ASP A 405 -10.28 11.09 -32.32
C ASP A 405 -9.45 10.03 -31.58
N LEU A 406 -10.10 9.13 -30.87
CA LEU A 406 -9.52 7.90 -30.33
C LEU A 406 -9.85 6.77 -31.30
N GLN A 407 -8.83 6.12 -31.84
CA GLN A 407 -8.99 5.03 -32.81
C GLN A 407 -8.30 3.77 -32.29
N ALA A 408 -9.06 2.68 -32.15
CA ALA A 408 -8.50 1.37 -31.89
C ALA A 408 -7.88 0.75 -33.14
N ASP A 409 -6.75 0.07 -32.95
CA ASP A 409 -6.12 -0.77 -33.96
C ASP A 409 -7.03 -1.93 -34.40
N LEU A 410 -6.97 -2.31 -35.67
CA LEU A 410 -7.77 -3.43 -36.20
C LEU A 410 -7.07 -4.76 -35.90
N LYS A 411 -7.15 -5.23 -34.66
CA LYS A 411 -6.50 -6.46 -34.20
C LYS A 411 -7.40 -7.29 -33.28
N PRO A 412 -7.21 -8.63 -33.21
CA PRO A 412 -7.93 -9.45 -32.24
C PRO A 412 -7.68 -8.99 -30.80
N PHE A 413 -8.69 -9.17 -29.97
CA PHE A 413 -8.68 -8.81 -28.55
C PHE A 413 -9.38 -9.89 -27.72
N LEU A 414 -8.88 -10.11 -26.51
CA LEU A 414 -9.44 -11.05 -25.53
C LEU A 414 -9.88 -10.26 -24.30
N LEU A 415 -11.18 -10.30 -24.01
CA LEU A 415 -11.78 -9.67 -22.86
C LEU A 415 -12.07 -10.72 -21.78
N TRP A 416 -11.45 -10.57 -20.62
CA TRP A 416 -11.73 -11.40 -19.46
C TRP A 416 -12.95 -10.85 -18.72
N ASP A 417 -13.89 -11.72 -18.42
CA ASP A 417 -15.16 -11.38 -17.76
C ASP A 417 -15.35 -12.29 -16.55
N GLY A 418 -15.48 -11.71 -15.36
CA GLY A 418 -15.60 -12.44 -14.11
C GLY A 418 -15.39 -11.56 -12.89
N VAL A 419 -15.63 -12.12 -11.71
CA VAL A 419 -15.43 -11.41 -10.44
C VAL A 419 -13.95 -11.36 -10.11
N SER A 420 -13.40 -10.17 -9.95
CA SER A 420 -12.03 -9.96 -9.49
C SER A 420 -11.97 -9.35 -8.10
N ILE A 421 -10.90 -9.66 -7.37
CA ILE A 421 -10.60 -9.07 -6.07
C ILE A 421 -9.29 -8.29 -6.22
N LYS A 422 -9.30 -7.02 -5.79
CA LYS A 422 -8.12 -6.15 -5.80
C LYS A 422 -7.52 -6.05 -4.39
N GLY A 423 -6.21 -6.22 -4.29
CA GLY A 423 -5.45 -6.01 -3.06
C GLY A 423 -5.08 -4.53 -2.87
N ILE A 424 -4.53 -4.18 -1.69
CA ILE A 424 -4.12 -2.81 -1.36
C ILE A 424 -3.07 -2.21 -2.31
N ARG A 425 -2.41 -3.06 -3.10
CA ARG A 425 -1.35 -2.66 -4.04
C ARG A 425 -1.83 -2.54 -5.48
N GLY A 426 -3.13 -2.73 -5.72
CA GLY A 426 -3.70 -2.73 -7.07
C GLY A 426 -3.48 -4.03 -7.85
N ASN A 427 -2.79 -5.02 -7.27
CA ASN A 427 -2.78 -6.36 -7.85
C ASN A 427 -4.16 -6.98 -7.77
N GLU A 428 -4.52 -7.72 -8.81
CA GLU A 428 -5.86 -8.26 -9.01
C GLU A 428 -5.81 -9.77 -9.16
N ILE A 429 -6.78 -10.47 -8.57
CA ILE A 429 -6.98 -11.91 -8.74
C ILE A 429 -8.42 -12.15 -9.18
N TYR A 430 -8.61 -12.86 -10.27
CA TYR A 430 -9.92 -13.30 -10.73
C TYR A 430 -10.36 -14.57 -10.01
N CYS A 431 -11.63 -14.63 -9.64
CA CYS A 431 -12.26 -15.86 -9.18
C CYS A 431 -12.27 -16.87 -10.33
N GLY A 432 -11.85 -18.12 -10.06
CA GLY A 432 -11.95 -19.18 -11.07
C GLY A 432 -13.39 -19.61 -11.36
N GLU A 433 -14.34 -19.32 -10.47
CA GLU A 433 -15.77 -19.56 -10.68
C GLU A 433 -16.40 -18.43 -11.51
N ASP A 434 -17.32 -18.79 -12.42
CA ASP A 434 -17.99 -17.90 -13.38
C ASP A 434 -17.07 -17.09 -14.32
N LEU A 435 -15.79 -17.44 -14.40
CA LEU A 435 -14.83 -16.82 -15.30
C LEU A 435 -15.10 -17.17 -16.77
N LYS A 436 -15.26 -16.14 -17.60
CA LYS A 436 -15.46 -16.22 -19.04
C LYS A 436 -14.39 -15.42 -19.79
N LEU A 437 -14.20 -15.78 -21.06
CA LEU A 437 -13.32 -15.07 -21.98
C LEU A 437 -14.09 -14.80 -23.26
N HIS A 438 -14.20 -13.53 -23.65
CA HIS A 438 -14.81 -13.11 -24.92
C HIS A 438 -13.71 -12.82 -25.93
N ALA A 439 -13.79 -13.44 -27.10
CA ALA A 439 -12.84 -13.24 -28.19
C ALA A 439 -13.44 -12.37 -29.29
N LEU A 440 -12.88 -11.16 -29.45
CA LEU A 440 -13.25 -10.18 -30.46
C LEU A 440 -12.24 -10.26 -31.61
N ILE A 441 -12.64 -10.88 -32.72
CA ILE A 441 -11.81 -11.04 -33.92
C ILE A 441 -12.38 -10.14 -35.02
N PRO A 442 -11.60 -9.21 -35.61
CA PRO A 442 -12.11 -8.34 -36.67
C PRO A 442 -12.55 -9.12 -37.92
N ASP A 443 -13.54 -8.61 -38.64
CA ASP A 443 -14.09 -9.25 -39.85
C ASP A 443 -13.01 -9.58 -40.91
N GLU A 444 -11.96 -8.77 -41.03
CA GLU A 444 -10.86 -9.03 -41.97
C GLU A 444 -10.08 -10.33 -41.68
N PHE A 445 -10.18 -10.85 -40.45
CA PHE A 445 -9.53 -12.11 -40.05
C PHE A 445 -10.39 -13.33 -40.37
N PHE A 446 -11.68 -13.16 -40.70
CA PHE A 446 -12.57 -14.25 -41.09
C PHE A 446 -12.55 -14.45 -42.61
N VAL A 447 -11.64 -15.32 -43.07
CA VAL A 447 -11.62 -15.81 -44.46
C VAL A 447 -12.33 -17.16 -44.53
N GLU A 448 -13.07 -17.39 -45.62
CA GLU A 448 -13.80 -18.64 -45.85
C GLU A 448 -12.90 -19.88 -45.69
N GLY A 449 -13.32 -20.82 -44.83
CA GLY A 449 -12.56 -22.04 -44.51
C GLY A 449 -11.51 -21.91 -43.40
N VAL A 450 -11.31 -20.73 -42.80
CA VAL A 450 -10.37 -20.53 -41.67
C VAL A 450 -11.10 -20.63 -40.33
N LYS A 451 -10.60 -21.47 -39.42
CA LYS A 451 -11.08 -21.57 -38.03
C LYS A 451 -10.04 -21.06 -37.05
N TYR A 452 -10.52 -20.60 -35.89
CA TYR A 452 -9.70 -20.17 -34.78
C TYR A 452 -10.01 -21.01 -33.53
N TYR A 453 -9.05 -21.09 -32.62
CA TYR A 453 -9.21 -21.68 -31.29
C TYR A 453 -8.39 -20.89 -30.29
N VAL A 454 -8.76 -20.95 -29.02
CA VAL A 454 -8.00 -20.37 -27.91
C VAL A 454 -7.31 -21.49 -27.17
N ARG A 455 -6.03 -21.29 -26.87
CA ARG A 455 -5.19 -22.16 -26.07
C ARG A 455 -4.99 -21.53 -24.70
N PHE A 456 -5.22 -22.30 -23.64
CA PHE A 456 -4.99 -21.89 -22.26
C PHE A 456 -3.82 -22.68 -21.68
N SER A 457 -2.89 -21.99 -21.04
CA SER A 457 -1.77 -22.59 -20.33
C SER A 457 -1.59 -21.98 -18.94
N GLN A 458 -1.00 -22.77 -18.05
CA GLN A 458 -0.65 -22.40 -16.69
C GLN A 458 0.87 -22.23 -16.56
N SER A 459 1.33 -21.23 -15.80
CA SER A 459 2.73 -21.10 -15.40
C SER A 459 3.28 -22.42 -14.85
N ALA A 460 4.46 -22.85 -15.31
CA ALA A 460 5.18 -24.05 -14.84
C ALA A 460 4.57 -25.43 -15.16
N ARG A 461 3.48 -25.53 -15.96
CA ARG A 461 2.93 -26.82 -16.40
C ARG A 461 2.84 -26.96 -17.92
N THR A 462 3.01 -28.19 -18.40
CA THR A 462 2.92 -28.55 -19.82
C THR A 462 1.49 -28.86 -20.28
N GLU A 463 0.54 -28.99 -19.36
CA GLU A 463 -0.86 -29.25 -19.71
C GLU A 463 -1.50 -28.00 -20.32
N VAL A 464 -2.02 -28.19 -21.52
CA VAL A 464 -2.61 -27.13 -22.34
C VAL A 464 -4.06 -27.50 -22.62
N LEU A 465 -4.96 -26.54 -22.41
CA LEU A 465 -6.37 -26.68 -22.74
C LEU A 465 -6.69 -25.90 -24.01
N THR A 466 -7.63 -26.38 -24.80
CA THR A 466 -8.03 -25.72 -26.05
C THR A 466 -9.54 -25.61 -26.16
N ALA A 467 -10.02 -24.45 -26.59
CA ALA A 467 -11.43 -24.19 -26.85
C ALA A 467 -11.62 -23.67 -28.29
N PRO A 468 -12.50 -24.27 -29.11
CA PRO A 468 -12.76 -23.79 -30.47
C PRO A 468 -13.54 -22.45 -30.43
N LEU A 469 -13.22 -21.55 -31.34
CA LEU A 469 -14.02 -20.34 -31.57
C LEU A 469 -15.03 -20.63 -32.69
N THR A 470 -16.22 -21.10 -32.32
CA THR A 470 -17.33 -21.28 -33.26
C THR A 470 -17.98 -19.95 -33.59
N ARG A 471 -18.06 -19.63 -34.89
CA ARG A 471 -18.70 -18.42 -35.41
C ARG A 471 -20.18 -18.39 -35.02
N PHE A 472 -20.55 -17.47 -34.13
CA PHE A 472 -21.92 -17.00 -33.99
C PHE A 472 -21.99 -15.53 -34.38
N GLN A 473 -23.16 -15.09 -34.83
CA GLN A 473 -23.42 -13.83 -35.53
C GLN A 473 -22.83 -12.63 -34.79
N GLN A 474 -21.89 -11.91 -35.43
CA GLN A 474 -21.45 -10.52 -35.18
C GLN A 474 -21.19 -9.98 -33.75
N GLU A 475 -21.43 -10.73 -32.68
CA GLU A 475 -21.20 -10.34 -31.28
C GLU A 475 -20.66 -11.55 -30.50
N ASP A 476 -19.44 -11.42 -30.00
CA ASP A 476 -18.74 -12.20 -28.96
C ASP A 476 -18.81 -13.74 -28.98
N ALA A 477 -17.70 -14.36 -29.40
CA ALA A 477 -17.42 -15.76 -29.09
C ALA A 477 -16.99 -15.89 -27.62
N SER A 478 -17.94 -16.23 -26.74
CA SER A 478 -17.70 -16.44 -25.31
C SER A 478 -17.25 -17.86 -25.00
N ILE A 479 -16.17 -18.00 -24.21
CA ILE A 479 -15.63 -19.26 -23.71
C ILE A 479 -15.84 -19.30 -22.20
N ASP A 480 -16.47 -20.38 -21.71
CA ASP A 480 -16.55 -20.68 -20.27
C ASP A 480 -15.20 -21.24 -19.78
N VAL A 481 -14.36 -20.35 -19.25
CA VAL A 481 -13.03 -20.70 -18.75
C VAL A 481 -13.13 -21.48 -17.44
N SER A 482 -14.11 -21.14 -16.58
CA SER A 482 -14.41 -21.84 -15.33
C SER A 482 -14.62 -23.34 -15.57
N ALA A 483 -15.44 -23.71 -16.55
CA ALA A 483 -15.70 -25.11 -16.89
C ALA A 483 -14.44 -25.84 -17.40
N LEU A 484 -13.57 -25.15 -18.16
CA LEU A 484 -12.33 -25.71 -18.68
C LEU A 484 -11.29 -25.97 -17.59
N ILE A 485 -11.09 -25.01 -16.67
CA ILE A 485 -10.02 -25.12 -15.67
C ILE A 485 -10.40 -26.01 -14.49
N ARG A 486 -11.68 -26.05 -14.09
CA ARG A 486 -12.17 -26.72 -12.87
C ARG A 486 -11.86 -28.22 -12.81
N ASN A 487 -11.90 -28.90 -13.96
CA ASN A 487 -11.71 -30.36 -14.04
C ASN A 487 -10.29 -30.76 -14.45
N ASN A 488 -9.48 -29.81 -14.91
CA ASN A 488 -8.20 -30.08 -15.54
C ASN A 488 -7.01 -29.57 -14.72
N TRP A 489 -7.18 -28.49 -13.96
CA TRP A 489 -6.09 -27.88 -13.20
C TRP A 489 -6.32 -28.02 -11.70
N LYS A 490 -5.21 -28.13 -10.96
CA LYS A 490 -5.26 -28.24 -9.49
C LYS A 490 -5.62 -26.89 -8.86
N PRO A 491 -6.27 -26.87 -7.69
CA PRO A 491 -6.55 -25.64 -6.95
C PRO A 491 -5.26 -24.89 -6.61
N ALA A 492 -5.15 -23.65 -7.08
CA ALA A 492 -3.97 -22.80 -6.91
C ALA A 492 -4.29 -21.36 -7.30
N VAL A 493 -3.49 -20.41 -6.82
CA VAL A 493 -3.41 -19.06 -7.41
C VAL A 493 -2.31 -19.08 -8.47
N THR A 494 -2.65 -18.81 -9.73
CA THR A 494 -1.71 -18.95 -10.85
C THR A 494 -2.00 -17.92 -11.94
N ARG A 495 -1.01 -17.63 -12.78
CA ARG A 495 -1.28 -16.92 -14.03
C ARG A 495 -1.83 -17.89 -15.07
N VAL A 496 -2.88 -17.45 -15.75
CA VAL A 496 -3.51 -18.16 -16.86
C VAL A 496 -3.25 -17.35 -18.12
N LEU A 497 -2.54 -17.94 -19.07
CA LEU A 497 -2.26 -17.35 -20.38
C LEU A 497 -3.28 -17.89 -21.39
N ALA A 498 -3.98 -17.00 -22.08
CA ALA A 498 -4.85 -17.30 -23.20
C ALA A 498 -4.23 -16.81 -24.51
N GLU A 499 -4.21 -17.68 -25.52
CA GLU A 499 -3.60 -17.42 -26.82
C GLU A 499 -4.54 -17.80 -27.96
N ILE A 500 -4.79 -16.88 -28.89
CA ILE A 500 -5.60 -17.15 -30.08
C ILE A 500 -4.72 -17.79 -31.15
N PHE A 501 -5.13 -18.93 -31.68
CA PHE A 501 -4.47 -19.61 -32.80
C PHE A 501 -5.40 -19.75 -34.00
N ARG A 502 -4.79 -19.73 -35.19
CA ARG A 502 -5.44 -20.09 -36.43
C ARG A 502 -5.18 -21.57 -36.74
N GLU A 503 -6.20 -22.30 -37.16
CA GLU A 503 -6.06 -23.72 -37.54
C GLU A 503 -4.98 -23.90 -38.61
N GLY A 504 -4.06 -24.83 -38.38
CA GLY A 504 -2.92 -25.11 -39.26
C GLY A 504 -1.75 -24.13 -39.16
N ILE A 505 -1.80 -23.14 -38.26
CA ILE A 505 -0.69 -22.20 -37.97
C ILE A 505 -0.21 -22.42 -36.54
N GLN A 506 1.09 -22.60 -36.33
CA GLN A 506 1.66 -22.81 -34.98
C GLN A 506 1.93 -21.52 -34.20
N ARG A 507 1.83 -20.35 -34.84
CA ARG A 507 2.03 -19.06 -34.18
C ARG A 507 0.73 -18.51 -33.58
N PRO A 508 0.77 -17.93 -32.38
CA PRO A 508 -0.37 -17.24 -31.81
C PRO A 508 -0.58 -15.89 -32.50
N VAL A 509 -1.84 -15.52 -32.68
CA VAL A 509 -2.28 -14.25 -33.26
C VAL A 509 -2.35 -13.16 -32.18
N PHE A 510 -2.79 -13.53 -30.99
CA PHE A 510 -2.94 -12.62 -29.85
C PHE A 510 -2.73 -13.39 -28.55
N ARG A 511 -2.25 -12.70 -27.50
CA ARG A 511 -2.05 -13.26 -26.18
C ARG A 511 -2.57 -12.31 -25.10
N SER A 512 -3.20 -12.87 -24.08
CA SER A 512 -3.66 -12.14 -22.89
C SER A 512 -3.49 -13.04 -21.66
N SER A 513 -3.21 -12.46 -20.49
CA SER A 513 -3.03 -13.23 -19.26
C SER A 513 -3.60 -12.51 -18.05
N ILE A 514 -4.12 -13.27 -17.09
CA ILE A 514 -4.60 -12.77 -15.79
C ILE A 514 -4.17 -13.70 -14.66
N MET A 515 -4.17 -13.19 -13.43
CA MET A 515 -4.05 -14.02 -12.22
C MET A 515 -5.41 -14.60 -11.85
N VAL A 516 -5.49 -15.91 -11.67
CA VAL A 516 -6.74 -16.63 -11.33
C VAL A 516 -6.55 -17.44 -10.06
N TRP A 517 -7.56 -17.43 -9.19
CA TRP A 517 -7.67 -18.33 -8.05
C TRP A 517 -8.56 -19.53 -8.40
N ILE A 518 -7.92 -20.64 -8.78
CA ILE A 518 -8.60 -21.91 -9.07
C ILE A 518 -9.04 -22.55 -7.76
N GLY A 519 -10.34 -22.76 -7.59
CA GLY A 519 -10.93 -23.32 -6.38
C GLY A 519 -11.58 -22.29 -5.45
N LEU A 520 -11.47 -20.98 -5.73
CA LEU A 520 -12.26 -19.96 -5.05
C LEU A 520 -13.70 -19.97 -5.58
N ARG A 521 -14.69 -19.91 -4.68
CA ARG A 521 -16.10 -19.82 -5.05
C ARG A 521 -16.63 -18.41 -4.94
N THR A 522 -16.44 -17.82 -3.77
CA THR A 522 -16.96 -16.49 -3.46
C THR A 522 -16.16 -15.84 -2.36
N VAL A 523 -16.23 -14.52 -2.30
CA VAL A 523 -15.65 -13.70 -1.25
C VAL A 523 -16.78 -12.90 -0.60
N ARG A 524 -16.94 -13.02 0.71
CA ARG A 524 -17.89 -12.19 1.47
C ARG A 524 -17.14 -11.13 2.26
N ASN A 525 -17.71 -9.93 2.34
CA ASN A 525 -17.18 -8.79 3.09
C ASN A 525 -15.70 -8.50 2.79
N ARG A 526 -15.24 -8.81 1.56
CA ARG A 526 -13.85 -8.70 1.07
C ARG A 526 -12.77 -9.44 1.88
N THR A 527 -13.15 -10.18 2.91
CA THR A 527 -12.24 -10.71 3.96
C THR A 527 -12.42 -12.20 4.24
N HIS A 528 -13.53 -12.78 3.79
CA HIS A 528 -13.84 -14.20 3.97
C HIS A 528 -13.88 -14.90 2.62
N PHE A 529 -12.87 -15.73 2.35
CA PHE A 529 -12.72 -16.49 1.13
C PHE A 529 -13.28 -17.88 1.33
N TYR A 530 -14.31 -18.21 0.55
CA TYR A 530 -14.92 -19.54 0.55
C TYR A 530 -14.39 -20.32 -0.64
N CYS A 531 -13.62 -21.35 -0.37
CA CYS A 531 -13.01 -22.17 -1.39
C CYS A 531 -13.75 -23.52 -1.51
N ALA A 532 -13.88 -24.02 -2.73
CA ALA A 532 -14.19 -25.44 -2.97
C ALA A 532 -13.07 -26.33 -2.41
N SER A 533 -11.84 -25.83 -2.50
CA SER A 533 -10.60 -26.45 -2.04
C SER A 533 -9.55 -25.36 -1.85
N LEU A 534 -8.77 -25.43 -0.78
CA LEU A 534 -7.70 -24.47 -0.53
C LEU A 534 -6.61 -24.56 -1.63
N PRO A 535 -5.96 -23.43 -1.99
CA PRO A 535 -4.91 -23.42 -3.00
C PRO A 535 -3.66 -24.17 -2.54
N ASP A 536 -3.18 -25.12 -3.34
CA ASP A 536 -2.02 -25.98 -3.05
C ASP A 536 -0.72 -25.20 -2.89
N ASN A 537 -0.64 -24.00 -3.45
CA ASN A 537 0.55 -23.18 -3.48
C ASN A 537 0.54 -22.02 -2.46
N LEU A 538 -0.40 -22.00 -1.52
CA LEU A 538 -0.37 -21.06 -0.40
C LEU A 538 0.75 -21.45 0.59
N ILE A 539 1.56 -20.46 0.98
CA ILE A 539 2.62 -20.62 1.96
C ILE A 539 2.15 -20.01 3.28
N ASP A 540 1.59 -20.84 4.16
CA ASP A 540 1.03 -20.41 5.45
C ASP A 540 2.08 -19.70 6.32
N ASP A 541 3.35 -20.16 6.27
CA ASP A 541 4.45 -19.64 7.12
C ASP A 541 4.98 -18.26 6.68
N GLU A 542 4.90 -17.95 5.37
CA GLU A 542 5.29 -16.63 4.83
C GLU A 542 4.12 -15.63 4.87
N SER A 543 2.90 -16.10 5.18
CA SER A 543 1.66 -15.31 5.24
C SER A 543 1.47 -14.65 6.62
N ASP A 544 0.87 -13.46 6.64
CA ASP A 544 0.70 -12.68 7.88
C ASP A 544 -0.76 -12.51 8.24
N ASN A 545 -1.06 -12.64 9.52
CA ASN A 545 -2.42 -12.50 10.05
C ASN A 545 -3.45 -13.40 9.35
N LEU A 546 -3.03 -14.52 8.72
CA LEU A 546 -3.88 -15.38 7.90
C LEU A 546 -4.48 -16.54 8.69
N PHE A 547 -5.81 -16.58 8.82
CA PHE A 547 -6.54 -17.71 9.39
C PHE A 547 -6.93 -18.70 8.29
N VAL A 548 -6.50 -19.95 8.44
CA VAL A 548 -6.77 -21.04 7.50
C VAL A 548 -7.63 -22.11 8.19
N ASN A 549 -8.90 -22.22 7.80
CA ASN A 549 -9.77 -23.29 8.26
C ASN A 549 -9.80 -24.41 7.21
N ARG A 550 -9.01 -25.47 7.45
CA ARG A 550 -8.89 -26.61 6.53
C ARG A 550 -10.15 -27.47 6.47
N ASP A 551 -10.91 -27.58 7.56
CA ASP A 551 -12.15 -28.38 7.61
C ASP A 551 -13.27 -27.75 6.77
N LYS A 552 -13.35 -26.42 6.77
CA LYS A 552 -14.36 -25.66 6.02
C LYS A 552 -13.86 -25.14 4.67
N SER A 553 -12.57 -25.34 4.34
CA SER A 553 -11.90 -24.73 3.18
C SER A 553 -12.14 -23.21 3.09
N THR A 554 -11.97 -22.51 4.21
CA THR A 554 -12.14 -21.04 4.27
C THR A 554 -10.87 -20.34 4.71
N LEU A 555 -10.58 -19.19 4.11
CA LEU A 555 -9.49 -18.30 4.52
C LEU A 555 -10.06 -16.97 5.02
N SER A 556 -9.49 -16.46 6.10
CA SER A 556 -9.78 -15.13 6.63
C SER A 556 -8.58 -14.61 7.43
N TYR A 557 -8.77 -13.66 8.33
CA TYR A 557 -7.72 -13.11 9.17
C TYR A 557 -7.76 -13.71 10.59
N ARG A 558 -6.61 -13.73 11.30
CA ARG A 558 -6.50 -14.25 12.68
C ARG A 558 -6.84 -13.19 13.74
N ASN A 559 -6.41 -11.96 13.49
CA ASN A 559 -6.42 -10.85 14.41
C ASN A 559 -7.07 -9.63 13.75
N GLU A 560 -8.15 -9.13 14.36
CA GLU A 560 -8.88 -7.95 13.90
C GLU A 560 -8.14 -6.64 14.15
N ASP A 561 -7.17 -6.64 15.07
CA ASP A 561 -6.40 -5.45 15.41
C ASP A 561 -5.33 -5.09 14.37
N ASN A 562 -4.87 -6.09 13.63
CA ASN A 562 -3.92 -5.88 12.55
C ASN A 562 -4.69 -5.38 11.33
N ARG A 563 -4.31 -4.21 10.83
CA ARG A 563 -5.04 -3.52 9.75
C ARG A 563 -5.15 -4.33 8.47
N PHE A 564 -4.15 -5.18 8.21
CA PHE A 564 -4.08 -6.02 7.03
C PHE A 564 -3.85 -7.50 7.38
N PHE A 565 -4.19 -8.35 6.43
CA PHE A 565 -3.70 -9.72 6.35
C PHE A 565 -3.13 -9.97 4.95
N ARG A 566 -2.08 -10.80 4.90
CA ARG A 566 -1.25 -11.02 3.73
C ARG A 566 -1.18 -12.50 3.40
N MET A 567 -1.51 -12.85 2.16
CA MET A 567 -1.42 -14.21 1.62
C MET A 567 -0.24 -14.29 0.65
N VAL A 568 0.61 -15.28 0.85
CA VAL A 568 1.78 -15.52 -0.02
C VAL A 568 1.60 -16.82 -0.78
N PHE A 569 1.67 -16.74 -2.11
CA PHE A 569 1.52 -17.87 -3.01
C PHE A 569 2.82 -18.16 -3.75
N ASN A 570 3.15 -19.44 -3.88
CA ASN A 570 4.30 -19.91 -4.63
C ASN A 570 3.95 -20.04 -6.13
N LEU A 571 4.63 -19.29 -7.01
CA LEU A 571 4.44 -19.38 -8.47
C LEU A 571 5.55 -20.17 -9.18
N GLY A 572 6.54 -20.69 -8.46
CA GLY A 572 7.67 -21.47 -8.99
C GLY A 572 8.88 -21.43 -8.05
N ASP A 573 10.03 -22.00 -8.43
CA ASP A 573 11.16 -22.23 -7.51
C ASP A 573 11.65 -20.98 -6.74
N VAL A 574 11.55 -19.78 -7.33
CA VAL A 574 12.04 -18.52 -6.74
C VAL A 574 10.96 -17.44 -6.65
N LYS A 575 9.77 -17.65 -7.23
CA LYS A 575 8.78 -16.58 -7.41
C LYS A 575 7.64 -16.67 -6.40
N ARG A 576 7.39 -15.56 -5.72
CA ARG A 576 6.27 -15.37 -4.79
C ARG A 576 5.28 -14.36 -5.36
N PHE A 577 3.99 -14.63 -5.20
CA PHE A 577 2.92 -13.67 -5.41
C PHE A 577 2.29 -13.32 -4.07
N ILE A 578 2.25 -12.03 -3.76
CA ILE A 578 1.84 -11.52 -2.45
C ILE A 578 0.54 -10.75 -2.62
N PHE A 579 -0.50 -11.16 -1.90
CA PHE A 579 -1.81 -10.52 -1.94
C PHE A 579 -2.19 -10.03 -0.55
N THR A 580 -2.33 -8.72 -0.39
CA THR A 580 -2.59 -8.07 0.91
C THR A 580 -3.93 -7.36 0.88
N LEU A 581 -4.73 -7.57 1.93
CA LEU A 581 -6.09 -7.07 2.06
C LEU A 581 -6.30 -6.43 3.44
N PRO A 582 -7.18 -5.42 3.55
CA PRO A 582 -7.59 -4.87 4.83
C PRO A 582 -8.51 -5.82 5.58
N VAL A 583 -8.38 -5.83 6.91
CA VAL A 583 -9.32 -6.44 7.86
C VAL A 583 -10.57 -5.54 7.97
N PRO A 584 -11.77 -6.05 8.34
CA PRO A 584 -12.99 -5.23 8.45
C PRO A 584 -12.83 -4.01 9.37
N GLY A 585 -13.25 -2.84 8.88
CA GLY A 585 -13.23 -1.60 9.65
C GLY A 585 -12.82 -0.38 8.84
N ILE A 586 -12.66 0.74 9.54
CA ILE A 586 -12.12 2.00 9.01
C ILE A 586 -10.80 2.28 9.71
N PHE A 587 -9.75 2.47 8.93
CA PHE A 587 -8.41 2.73 9.43
C PHE A 587 -7.91 4.06 8.91
N MET A 588 -7.21 4.80 9.76
CA MET A 588 -6.67 6.11 9.42
C MET A 588 -5.17 6.16 9.63
N GLN A 589 -4.49 6.83 8.71
CA GLN A 589 -3.06 7.11 8.77
C GLN A 589 -2.81 8.56 8.47
N LEU A 590 -1.95 9.19 9.26
CA LEU A 590 -1.36 10.48 8.93
C LEU A 590 -0.01 10.26 8.28
N LYS A 591 0.19 10.82 7.11
CA LYS A 591 1.50 10.89 6.45
C LYS A 591 2.02 12.31 6.56
N ASP A 592 3.16 12.48 7.18
CA ASP A 592 3.84 13.77 7.28
C ASP A 592 4.96 13.86 6.23
N TYR A 593 4.80 14.82 5.32
CA TYR A 593 5.74 15.14 4.25
C TYR A 593 6.56 16.43 4.54
N SER A 594 6.59 16.90 5.80
CA SER A 594 7.32 18.09 6.22
C SER A 594 8.83 17.86 6.33
N ALA A 595 9.27 16.62 6.63
CA ALA A 595 10.67 16.22 6.70
C ALA A 595 11.16 15.53 5.41
N SER A 596 12.48 15.44 5.22
CA SER A 596 13.10 14.69 4.12
C SER A 596 12.76 13.18 4.14
N THR A 597 12.35 12.68 5.30
CA THR A 597 11.82 11.34 5.52
C THR A 597 10.32 11.41 5.78
N GLU A 598 9.56 10.67 4.98
CA GLU A 598 8.12 10.50 5.16
C GLU A 598 7.89 9.72 6.45
N THR A 599 7.14 10.29 7.39
CA THR A 599 6.72 9.58 8.60
C THR A 599 5.24 9.25 8.48
N GLU A 600 4.89 8.00 8.75
CA GLU A 600 3.50 7.53 8.75
C GLU A 600 3.12 7.22 10.21
N ARG A 601 1.98 7.73 10.68
CA ARG A 601 1.45 7.36 12.00
C ARG A 601 -0.02 6.94 11.91
N PRO A 602 -0.45 5.84 12.54
CA PRO A 602 -1.87 5.52 12.67
C PRO A 602 -2.60 6.60 13.46
N ILE A 603 -3.88 6.85 13.13
CA ILE A 603 -4.74 7.75 13.92
C ILE A 603 -5.95 6.95 14.45
N THR A 604 -6.30 7.18 15.71
CA THR A 604 -7.47 6.57 16.34
C THR A 604 -8.77 7.27 15.93
N LYS A 605 -9.85 6.50 15.83
CA LYS A 605 -11.21 7.02 15.62
C LYS A 605 -11.63 7.91 16.81
N GLY A 606 -12.36 8.98 16.52
CA GLY A 606 -12.71 10.03 17.48
C GLY A 606 -11.53 10.87 17.96
N GLY A 607 -10.31 10.65 17.41
CA GLY A 607 -9.14 11.43 17.75
C GLY A 607 -9.26 12.89 17.31
N THR A 608 -8.58 13.80 18.00
CA THR A 608 -8.49 15.20 17.60
C THR A 608 -7.17 15.45 16.87
N LEU A 609 -7.24 15.97 15.65
CA LEU A 609 -6.09 16.22 14.79
C LEU A 609 -5.93 17.70 14.49
N SER A 610 -4.75 18.21 14.82
CA SER A 610 -4.36 19.58 14.55
C SER A 610 -3.97 19.77 13.08
N ILE A 611 -4.57 20.74 12.40
CA ILE A 611 -4.31 21.07 11.00
C ILE A 611 -3.78 22.50 10.89
N ALA A 612 -2.59 22.64 10.32
CA ALA A 612 -2.06 23.91 9.87
C ALA A 612 -2.27 24.09 8.36
N TRP A 613 -2.46 25.34 7.91
CA TRP A 613 -2.65 25.68 6.49
C TRP A 613 -1.43 25.34 5.61
N ASN A 614 -0.23 25.37 6.19
CA ASN A 614 1.02 24.98 5.55
C ASN A 614 1.37 23.51 5.81
N SER A 615 0.48 22.75 6.45
CA SER A 615 0.71 21.34 6.72
C SER A 615 0.80 20.59 5.40
N ARG A 616 1.87 19.82 5.27
CA ARG A 616 2.01 18.84 4.21
C ARG A 616 1.41 17.49 4.59
N ASN A 617 0.67 17.43 5.71
CA ASN A 617 0.13 16.18 6.19
C ASN A 617 -1.03 15.69 5.31
N VAL A 618 -1.03 14.40 5.02
CA VAL A 618 -2.08 13.71 4.26
C VAL A 618 -2.71 12.67 5.16
N LEU A 619 -4.04 12.73 5.29
CA LEU A 619 -4.83 11.71 5.93
C LEU A 619 -5.20 10.63 4.91
N GLU A 620 -4.73 9.41 5.11
CA GLU A 620 -5.17 8.21 4.39
C GLU A 620 -6.24 7.50 5.22
N VAL A 621 -7.46 7.45 4.70
CA VAL A 621 -8.58 6.70 5.28
C VAL A 621 -8.82 5.47 4.43
N SER A 622 -8.81 4.29 5.03
CA SER A 622 -9.13 3.02 4.37
C SER A 622 -10.39 2.42 4.99
N SER A 623 -11.31 1.91 4.18
CA SER A 623 -12.52 1.23 4.63
C SER A 623 -12.73 -0.07 3.86
N THR A 624 -13.20 -1.11 4.56
CA THR A 624 -13.61 -2.36 3.90
C THR A 624 -14.95 -2.26 3.20
N SER A 625 -15.84 -1.36 3.63
CA SER A 625 -17.13 -1.09 3.00
C SER A 625 -17.07 0.17 2.12
N LYS A 626 -17.99 0.25 1.16
CA LYS A 626 -18.16 1.44 0.34
C LYS A 626 -18.95 2.49 1.11
N GLY A 627 -18.58 3.75 0.94
CA GLY A 627 -19.25 4.87 1.60
C GLY A 627 -18.72 6.21 1.14
N PHE A 628 -18.98 7.25 1.93
CA PHE A 628 -18.47 8.59 1.67
C PHE A 628 -18.00 9.27 2.95
N LEU A 629 -16.95 10.07 2.82
CA LEU A 629 -16.43 10.94 3.87
C LEU A 629 -17.11 12.30 3.81
N LYS A 630 -17.42 12.88 4.97
CA LYS A 630 -18.16 14.13 5.12
C LYS A 630 -17.52 15.02 6.19
N LEU A 631 -17.35 16.31 5.88
CA LEU A 631 -16.93 17.35 6.83
C LEU A 631 -17.61 18.66 6.43
N GLY A 632 -18.67 19.06 7.12
CA GLY A 632 -19.50 20.18 6.69
C GLY A 632 -20.05 19.98 5.28
N ASN A 633 -19.66 20.86 4.35
CA ASN A 633 -20.02 20.78 2.94
C ASN A 633 -19.05 19.92 2.10
N PHE A 634 -17.92 19.50 2.67
CA PHE A 634 -17.02 18.55 2.02
C PHE A 634 -17.67 17.17 1.95
N ARG A 635 -17.64 16.54 0.76
CA ARG A 635 -18.07 15.16 0.54
C ARG A 635 -17.18 14.49 -0.49
N THR A 636 -16.72 13.28 -0.20
CA THR A 636 -15.97 12.46 -1.17
C THR A 636 -16.25 10.97 -1.01
N ASN A 637 -16.30 10.23 -2.12
CA ASN A 637 -16.51 8.78 -2.09
C ASN A 637 -15.25 8.08 -1.55
N LEU A 638 -15.47 7.07 -0.72
CA LEU A 638 -14.47 6.13 -0.19
C LEU A 638 -14.89 4.71 -0.61
N ASP A 639 -14.22 4.19 -1.63
CA ASP A 639 -14.21 2.75 -1.95
C ASP A 639 -12.78 2.27 -1.72
N PHE A 640 -12.60 1.47 -0.66
CA PHE A 640 -11.33 0.91 -0.23
C PHE A 640 -10.36 1.88 0.47
N SER A 641 -9.82 2.88 -0.21
CA SER A 641 -8.93 3.86 0.41
C SER A 641 -9.02 5.23 -0.24
N LYS A 642 -8.79 6.27 0.56
CA LYS A 642 -8.81 7.67 0.13
C LYS A 642 -7.76 8.46 0.87
N ARG A 643 -6.96 9.22 0.12
CA ARG A 643 -5.99 10.17 0.66
C ARG A 643 -6.50 11.60 0.54
N ILE A 644 -6.45 12.34 1.63
CA ILE A 644 -6.97 13.70 1.74
C ILE A 644 -5.88 14.59 2.34
N ALA A 645 -5.49 15.64 1.61
CA ALA A 645 -4.57 16.64 2.16
C ALA A 645 -5.26 17.42 3.28
N LEU A 646 -4.67 17.45 4.47
CA LEU A 646 -5.30 18.10 5.62
C LEU A 646 -5.45 19.61 5.43
N SER A 647 -4.47 20.25 4.79
CA SER A 647 -4.54 21.68 4.44
C SER A 647 -5.79 22.02 3.60
N GLY A 648 -6.25 21.08 2.77
CA GLY A 648 -7.48 21.23 1.98
C GLY A 648 -8.76 21.02 2.78
N LEU A 649 -8.70 20.45 3.99
CA LEU A 649 -9.86 20.31 4.87
C LEU A 649 -10.12 21.57 5.71
N VAL A 650 -9.10 22.42 5.91
CA VAL A 650 -9.18 23.64 6.75
C VAL A 650 -10.31 24.57 6.31
N GLU A 651 -10.57 24.68 5.00
CA GLU A 651 -11.60 25.56 4.45
C GLU A 651 -13.03 25.10 4.73
N TYR A 652 -13.22 23.84 5.12
CA TYR A 652 -14.53 23.26 5.43
C TYR A 652 -14.83 23.24 6.94
N LEU A 653 -13.88 23.69 7.77
CA LEU A 653 -14.09 23.81 9.20
C LEU A 653 -15.03 24.99 9.50
N GLY A 654 -16.01 24.73 10.34
CA GLY A 654 -16.97 25.73 10.81
C GLY A 654 -17.28 25.54 12.30
N PRO A 655 -18.02 26.48 12.89
CA PRO A 655 -18.50 26.30 14.26
C PRO A 655 -19.44 25.08 14.31
N GLU A 656 -19.15 24.12 15.19
CA GLU A 656 -19.85 22.80 15.29
C GLU A 656 -19.65 21.88 14.08
N VAL A 657 -18.72 22.22 13.20
CA VAL A 657 -18.39 21.46 11.99
C VAL A 657 -16.89 21.19 11.98
N ASP A 658 -16.47 20.36 12.93
CA ASP A 658 -15.09 19.93 13.15
C ASP A 658 -14.91 18.43 12.92
N THR A 659 -16.01 17.67 12.80
CA THR A 659 -15.98 16.21 12.78
C THR A 659 -16.00 15.68 11.36
N LEU A 660 -14.92 15.02 10.96
CA LEU A 660 -14.86 14.21 9.76
C LEU A 660 -15.59 12.89 10.04
N GLN A 661 -16.63 12.60 9.26
CA GLN A 661 -17.47 11.41 9.41
C GLN A 661 -17.34 10.50 8.19
N PHE A 662 -17.47 9.19 8.40
CA PHE A 662 -17.73 8.22 7.33
C PHE A 662 -19.20 7.82 7.36
N ILE A 663 -19.81 7.73 6.19
CA ILE A 663 -21.19 7.29 6.04
C ILE A 663 -21.18 6.09 5.11
N ASP A 664 -21.55 4.94 5.65
CA ASP A 664 -21.58 3.67 4.93
C ASP A 664 -22.72 3.66 3.91
N GLU A 665 -22.45 3.23 2.68
CA GLU A 665 -23.42 3.27 1.59
C GLU A 665 -24.52 2.20 1.73
N GLU A 666 -24.19 1.03 2.27
CA GLU A 666 -25.15 -0.08 2.42
C GLU A 666 -26.04 0.09 3.64
N THR A 667 -25.45 0.49 4.77
CA THR A 667 -26.13 0.57 6.06
C THR A 667 -26.64 1.97 6.39
N GLY A 668 -26.08 3.01 5.78
CA GLY A 668 -26.39 4.41 6.10
C GLY A 668 -25.87 4.87 7.47
N CYS A 669 -25.10 4.03 8.17
CA CYS A 669 -24.56 4.37 9.49
C CYS A 669 -23.48 5.45 9.35
N GLU A 670 -23.60 6.49 10.18
CA GLU A 670 -22.59 7.54 10.32
C GLU A 670 -21.61 7.13 11.44
N GLU A 671 -20.32 7.19 11.14
CA GLU A 671 -19.25 6.92 12.10
C GLU A 671 -18.30 8.13 12.17
N ASP A 672 -18.13 8.68 13.38
CA ASP A 672 -17.25 9.81 13.63
C ASP A 672 -15.78 9.34 13.57
N LEU A 673 -15.03 9.91 12.62
CA LEU A 673 -13.64 9.54 12.40
C LEU A 673 -12.68 10.43 13.18
N LEU A 674 -12.70 11.75 12.95
CA LEU A 674 -11.74 12.69 13.53
C LEU A 674 -12.38 14.04 13.83
N HIS A 675 -12.00 14.64 14.94
CA HIS A 675 -12.21 16.06 15.19
C HIS A 675 -11.00 16.84 14.67
N LEU A 676 -11.22 17.83 13.82
CA LEU A 676 -10.16 18.61 13.17
C LEU A 676 -10.09 20.00 13.77
N VAL A 677 -8.92 20.38 14.27
CA VAL A 677 -8.70 21.66 14.97
C VAL A 677 -7.52 22.40 14.37
N SER A 678 -7.52 23.74 14.32
CA SER A 678 -6.31 24.52 13.97
C SER A 678 -5.65 25.02 15.26
N PRO A 679 -4.34 25.03 15.46
CA PRO A 679 -3.73 25.63 16.64
C PRO A 679 -3.45 27.12 16.40
N HIS A 680 -3.67 27.96 17.42
CA HIS A 680 -3.29 29.37 17.46
C HIS A 680 -2.26 29.57 18.58
N GLU A 681 -1.07 30.07 18.23
CA GLU A 681 0.02 30.29 19.18
C GLU A 681 -0.26 31.51 20.06
N VAL A 682 -0.26 31.29 21.38
CA VAL A 682 -0.42 32.31 22.40
C VAL A 682 0.95 32.77 22.90
N ILE A 683 1.15 34.09 22.87
CA ILE A 683 2.40 34.75 23.27
C ILE A 683 2.49 34.91 24.79
N ALA A 684 1.36 35.22 25.43
CA ALA A 684 1.25 35.38 26.88
C ALA A 684 -0.14 34.93 27.35
N TYR A 685 -0.22 34.30 28.52
CA TYR A 685 -1.46 33.82 29.12
C TYR A 685 -1.48 34.05 30.62
N SER A 686 -2.63 34.45 31.16
CA SER A 686 -2.90 34.46 32.60
C SER A 686 -4.38 34.36 32.89
N ALA A 687 -4.76 33.60 33.91
CA ALA A 687 -6.09 33.67 34.48
C ALA A 687 -6.00 34.17 35.94
N THR A 688 -6.95 35.04 36.32
CA THR A 688 -6.98 35.66 37.65
C THR A 688 -8.41 35.85 38.10
N HIS A 689 -8.64 35.65 39.40
CA HIS A 689 -9.91 35.91 40.04
C HIS A 689 -9.85 37.20 40.88
N LYS A 690 -10.87 38.06 40.76
CA LYS A 690 -11.03 39.25 41.60
C LYS A 690 -12.50 39.45 41.98
N SER A 691 -12.82 39.25 43.26
CA SER A 691 -14.15 39.39 43.85
C SER A 691 -15.21 38.45 43.25
N ASN A 692 -15.89 38.87 42.18
CA ASN A 692 -16.98 38.13 41.52
C ASN A 692 -16.74 38.01 40.00
N LEU A 693 -15.52 38.36 39.57
CA LEU A 693 -15.11 38.32 38.18
C LEU A 693 -13.95 37.35 38.04
N TYR A 694 -14.05 36.50 37.03
CA TYR A 694 -12.96 35.66 36.56
C TYR A 694 -12.43 36.22 35.25
N ARG A 695 -11.14 36.56 35.22
CA ARG A 695 -10.49 37.16 34.07
C ARG A 695 -9.53 36.17 33.44
N ILE A 696 -9.74 35.84 32.17
CA ILE A 696 -8.79 35.10 31.34
C ILE A 696 -8.18 36.08 30.34
N ARG A 697 -6.86 36.26 30.39
CA ARG A 697 -6.11 37.14 29.48
C ARG A 697 -5.17 36.30 28.63
N PHE A 698 -5.19 36.52 27.33
CA PHE A 698 -4.27 35.88 26.39
C PHE A 698 -3.84 36.84 25.28
N SER A 699 -2.63 36.66 24.76
CA SER A 699 -2.05 37.54 23.74
C SER A 699 -1.76 36.76 22.46
N LEU A 700 -2.16 37.30 21.31
CA LEU A 700 -2.02 36.68 19.99
C LEU A 700 -1.27 37.60 19.03
N SER A 701 -0.71 37.04 17.96
CA SER A 701 -0.05 37.80 16.88
C SER A 701 -1.04 38.53 15.96
N GLN A 702 -2.33 38.20 16.03
CA GLN A 702 -3.40 38.83 15.26
C GLN A 702 -4.67 38.93 16.11
N GLU A 703 -5.60 39.80 15.72
CA GLU A 703 -6.89 39.95 16.39
C GLU A 703 -7.77 38.70 16.20
N ALA A 704 -8.22 38.11 17.31
CA ALA A 704 -9.32 37.17 17.31
C ALA A 704 -10.66 37.93 17.18
N THR A 705 -11.38 37.72 16.09
CA THR A 705 -12.67 38.37 15.83
C THR A 705 -13.79 37.78 16.70
N GLU A 706 -13.69 36.48 16.99
CA GLU A 706 -14.61 35.73 17.85
C GLU A 706 -13.83 34.71 18.68
N VAL A 707 -14.37 34.32 19.83
CA VAL A 707 -13.83 33.27 20.69
C VAL A 707 -14.95 32.32 21.08
N THR A 708 -14.74 31.03 20.91
CA THR A 708 -15.63 29.98 21.42
C THR A 708 -15.10 29.56 22.77
N MET A 709 -15.96 29.67 23.77
CA MET A 709 -15.70 29.23 25.13
C MET A 709 -16.53 27.98 25.42
N LYS A 710 -15.85 26.89 25.76
CA LYS A 710 -16.47 25.64 26.21
C LYS A 710 -16.27 25.50 27.72
N ALA A 711 -17.35 25.59 28.48
CA ALA A 711 -17.36 25.42 29.93
C ALA A 711 -17.90 24.03 30.28
N THR A 712 -17.08 23.20 30.92
CA THR A 712 -17.44 21.83 31.32
C THR A 712 -17.41 21.69 32.84
N ASN A 713 -18.53 21.27 33.44
CA ASN A 713 -18.59 20.86 34.85
C ASN A 713 -18.18 19.38 34.95
N LEU A 714 -17.04 19.11 35.56
CA LEU A 714 -16.51 17.75 35.67
C LEU A 714 -17.34 16.87 36.63
N LEU A 715 -18.06 17.46 37.58
CA LEU A 715 -18.90 16.71 38.52
C LEU A 715 -20.15 16.18 37.81
N SER A 716 -20.95 17.07 37.22
CA SER A 716 -22.22 16.70 36.57
C SER A 716 -22.07 16.20 35.13
N GLY A 717 -20.95 16.50 34.47
CA GLY A 717 -20.77 16.28 33.03
C GLY A 717 -21.46 17.34 32.15
N THR A 718 -22.10 18.35 32.75
CA THR A 718 -22.75 19.44 32.00
C THR A 718 -21.70 20.21 31.20
N CYS A 719 -21.97 20.43 29.91
CA CYS A 719 -21.10 21.17 29.02
C CYS A 719 -21.92 22.22 28.27
N GLU A 720 -21.49 23.48 28.32
CA GLU A 720 -22.05 24.56 27.52
C GLU A 720 -20.98 25.19 26.63
N THR A 721 -21.32 25.43 25.36
CA THR A 721 -20.44 26.05 24.38
C THR A 721 -21.04 27.40 23.97
N HIS A 722 -20.22 28.45 24.02
CA HIS A 722 -20.65 29.82 23.75
C HIS A 722 -19.70 30.53 22.81
N GLN A 723 -20.23 31.11 21.72
CA GLN A 723 -19.48 31.97 20.82
C GLN A 723 -19.58 33.43 21.27
N LEU A 724 -18.43 34.05 21.46
CA LEU A 724 -18.25 35.37 22.04
C LEU A 724 -17.62 36.29 20.99
N GLY A 725 -18.34 37.32 20.56
CA GLY A 725 -17.80 38.33 19.66
C GLY A 725 -16.83 39.26 20.38
N CYS A 726 -15.72 39.60 19.73
CA CYS A 726 -14.76 40.53 20.31
C CYS A 726 -15.34 41.95 20.45
N ASN A 727 -14.94 42.66 21.50
CA ASN A 727 -15.38 44.01 21.86
C ASN A 727 -16.91 44.15 22.07
N ARG A 728 -17.56 43.07 22.52
CA ARG A 728 -18.99 43.04 22.83
C ARG A 728 -19.26 42.40 24.19
N PRO A 729 -20.14 42.99 25.02
CA PRO A 729 -20.67 42.27 26.17
C PRO A 729 -21.63 41.17 25.71
N PHE A 730 -21.71 40.10 26.48
CA PHE A 730 -22.64 39.00 26.28
C PHE A 730 -23.40 38.71 27.58
N GLU A 731 -24.71 38.61 27.47
CA GLU A 731 -25.63 38.22 28.53
C GLU A 731 -26.77 37.45 27.86
N ARG A 732 -26.96 36.18 28.22
CA ARG A 732 -28.05 35.36 27.71
C ARG A 732 -29.08 35.19 28.83
N PRO A 733 -30.36 35.55 28.62
CA PRO A 733 -31.39 35.45 29.66
C PRO A 733 -31.58 34.02 30.21
N GLU A 734 -31.28 33.01 29.39
CA GLU A 734 -31.47 31.58 29.71
C GLU A 734 -30.18 30.87 30.19
N SER A 735 -29.03 31.55 30.20
CA SER A 735 -27.76 30.99 30.69
C SER A 735 -27.22 31.82 31.85
N TRP A 736 -26.52 31.16 32.76
CA TRP A 736 -25.81 31.80 33.86
C TRP A 736 -24.57 32.57 33.38
N LEU A 737 -24.18 32.40 32.10
CA LEU A 737 -23.00 33.04 31.53
C LEU A 737 -23.23 34.53 31.21
N ARG A 738 -22.46 35.40 31.87
CA ARG A 738 -22.41 36.85 31.61
C ARG A 738 -20.99 37.34 31.57
N GLY A 739 -20.67 38.28 30.68
CA GLY A 739 -19.31 38.78 30.56
C GLY A 739 -19.05 39.69 29.38
N CYS A 740 -17.79 39.95 29.12
CA CYS A 740 -17.34 40.60 27.89
C CYS A 740 -15.99 40.06 27.44
N LEU A 741 -15.77 40.08 26.13
CA LEU A 741 -14.47 39.83 25.51
C LEU A 741 -14.00 41.16 24.90
N THR A 742 -12.81 41.63 25.28
CA THR A 742 -12.20 42.85 24.73
C THR A 742 -10.84 42.54 24.11
N CYS A 743 -10.48 43.27 23.05
CA CYS A 743 -9.16 43.20 22.43
C CYS A 743 -8.51 44.59 22.38
N GLU A 744 -7.26 44.67 22.84
CA GLU A 744 -6.42 45.86 22.76
C GLU A 744 -5.19 45.56 21.90
N ASN A 745 -4.88 46.42 20.93
CA ASN A 745 -3.67 46.30 20.11
C ASN A 745 -2.49 47.02 20.78
N ASP A 746 -1.42 46.28 21.08
CA ASP A 746 -0.15 46.86 21.47
C ASP A 746 0.64 47.26 20.21
N ASN A 747 0.42 48.52 19.78
CA ASN A 747 0.99 49.12 18.57
C ASN A 747 2.53 49.11 18.52
N GLN A 748 3.23 48.81 19.61
CA GLN A 748 4.71 48.76 19.64
C GLN A 748 5.29 47.38 19.33
N GLN A 749 4.51 46.30 19.50
CA GLN A 749 4.99 44.91 19.34
C GLN A 749 4.20 44.10 18.31
N GLY A 750 3.10 44.64 17.77
CA GLY A 750 2.23 43.90 16.84
C GLY A 750 1.52 42.73 17.53
N ILE A 751 1.19 42.89 18.82
CA ILE A 751 0.55 41.89 19.67
C ILE A 751 -0.85 42.38 20.02
N TYR A 752 -1.82 41.48 19.94
CA TYR A 752 -3.21 41.72 20.30
C TYR A 752 -3.49 41.06 21.65
N ASN A 753 -3.90 41.86 22.64
CA ASN A 753 -4.21 41.41 23.98
C ASN A 753 -5.71 41.22 24.14
N HIS A 754 -6.14 39.99 24.37
CA HIS A 754 -7.53 39.62 24.58
C HIS A 754 -7.81 39.43 26.07
N ASP A 755 -8.90 40.02 26.54
CA ASP A 755 -9.37 39.95 27.92
C ASP A 755 -10.81 39.43 27.92
N LEU A 756 -10.99 38.20 28.40
CA LEU A 756 -12.28 37.58 28.66
C LEU A 756 -12.63 37.74 30.14
N LEU A 757 -13.65 38.55 30.42
CA LEU A 757 -14.17 38.79 31.76
C LEU A 757 -15.49 38.05 31.94
N LEU A 758 -15.54 37.15 32.91
CA LEU A 758 -16.70 36.33 33.25
C LEU A 758 -17.25 36.74 34.62
N SER A 759 -18.55 37.00 34.69
CA SER A 759 -19.26 37.17 35.96
C SER A 759 -19.58 35.81 36.56
N LEU A 760 -19.33 35.65 37.86
CA LEU A 760 -19.66 34.43 38.59
C LEU A 760 -21.05 34.51 39.25
N ASP A 761 -21.74 35.65 39.13
CA ASP A 761 -23.12 35.83 39.59
C ASP A 761 -24.08 34.83 38.92
N GLY A 762 -24.63 33.92 39.73
CA GLY A 762 -25.57 32.91 39.26
C GLY A 762 -24.92 31.71 38.57
N TRP A 763 -23.58 31.61 38.58
CA TRP A 763 -22.87 30.45 38.05
C TRP A 763 -23.15 29.21 38.93
N PRO A 764 -23.52 28.04 38.35
CA PRO A 764 -23.90 26.87 39.14
C PRO A 764 -22.72 26.29 39.94
N ASN A 765 -23.02 25.74 41.11
CA ASN A 765 -22.03 25.01 41.91
C ASN A 765 -21.43 23.86 41.08
N GLY A 766 -20.12 23.68 41.19
CA GLY A 766 -19.42 22.61 40.50
C GLY A 766 -17.94 22.89 40.22
N ALA A 767 -17.29 21.90 39.61
CA ALA A 767 -15.89 21.95 39.24
C ALA A 767 -15.77 22.23 37.74
N TRP A 768 -15.47 23.48 37.39
CA TRP A 768 -15.56 23.97 36.01
C TRP A 768 -14.18 24.08 35.36
N ILE A 769 -14.06 23.54 34.14
CA ILE A 769 -12.95 23.79 33.23
C ILE A 769 -13.45 24.59 32.03
N ILE A 770 -12.67 25.60 31.65
CA ILE A 770 -12.90 26.46 30.51
C ILE A 770 -11.81 26.20 29.46
N ASP A 771 -12.27 25.77 28.29
CA ASP A 771 -11.46 25.61 27.09
C ASP A 771 -11.81 26.72 26.09
N LEU A 772 -10.79 27.33 25.47
CA LEU A 772 -10.94 28.44 24.55
C LEU A 772 -10.45 28.10 23.14
N GLU A 773 -11.23 28.48 22.16
CA GLU A 773 -10.86 28.49 20.73
C GLU A 773 -11.10 29.89 20.18
N ALA A 774 -10.21 30.38 19.32
CA ALA A 774 -10.28 31.72 18.74
C ALA A 774 -10.46 31.66 17.22
N ASN A 775 -11.26 32.58 16.69
CA ASN A 775 -11.40 32.82 15.26
C ASN A 775 -10.44 33.94 14.86
N MET A 776 -9.40 33.60 14.10
CA MET A 776 -8.44 34.56 13.55
C MET A 776 -8.54 34.54 12.03
N ASN A 777 -8.88 35.67 11.40
CA ASN A 777 -9.04 35.79 9.95
C ASN A 777 -10.01 34.75 9.33
N GLY A 778 -11.13 34.47 10.01
CA GLY A 778 -12.14 33.52 9.55
C GLY A 778 -11.80 32.06 9.83
N ARG A 779 -10.86 31.77 10.75
CA ARG A 779 -10.39 30.42 11.08
C ARG A 779 -10.44 30.16 12.58
N TRP A 780 -11.23 29.16 12.98
CA TRP A 780 -11.29 28.67 14.35
C TRP A 780 -10.06 27.85 14.71
N GLY A 781 -9.55 28.04 15.92
CA GLY A 781 -8.44 27.26 16.42
C GLY A 781 -8.21 27.33 17.94
N LYS A 782 -7.62 26.28 18.50
CA LYS A 782 -7.31 26.15 19.93
C LYS A 782 -6.14 27.03 20.34
N LEU A 783 -6.21 27.58 21.54
CA LEU A 783 -5.13 28.35 22.13
C LEU A 783 -4.03 27.44 22.70
N SER A 784 -2.80 27.55 22.19
CA SER A 784 -1.66 26.71 22.59
C SER A 784 -0.34 27.49 22.63
N ASN A 785 0.67 26.98 23.33
CA ASN A 785 2.03 27.57 23.30
C ASN A 785 2.85 27.04 22.10
N ALA A 786 4.08 27.53 21.92
CA ALA A 786 4.97 27.08 20.84
C ALA A 786 5.30 25.57 20.85
N ARG A 787 5.13 24.88 21.98
CA ARG A 787 5.30 23.41 22.10
C ARG A 787 4.02 22.62 21.80
N GLY A 788 2.90 23.32 21.59
CA GLY A 788 1.57 22.73 21.41
C GLY A 788 0.83 22.44 22.72
N ASP A 789 1.36 22.87 23.87
CA ASP A 789 0.71 22.66 25.17
C ASP A 789 -0.55 23.56 25.25
N LYS A 790 -1.65 23.00 25.75
CA LYS A 790 -2.97 23.65 25.75
C LYS A 790 -3.10 24.70 26.86
N PHE A 791 -3.71 25.84 26.54
CA PHE A 791 -4.18 26.80 27.54
C PHE A 791 -5.63 26.54 27.92
N SER A 792 -5.87 26.32 29.21
CA SER A 792 -7.20 26.22 29.81
C SER A 792 -7.21 26.95 31.17
N ALA A 793 -8.42 27.28 31.64
CA ALA A 793 -8.64 27.80 32.99
C ALA A 793 -9.57 26.86 33.76
N GLY A 794 -9.48 26.85 35.09
CA GLY A 794 -10.41 26.09 35.92
C GLY A 794 -10.64 26.74 37.26
N PHE A 795 -11.82 26.51 37.82
CA PHE A 795 -12.18 26.95 39.16
C PHE A 795 -13.31 26.10 39.73
N ILE A 796 -13.42 26.10 41.05
CA ILE A 796 -14.48 25.40 41.79
C ILE A 796 -15.45 26.45 42.33
N ILE A 797 -16.75 26.33 42.06
CA ILE A 797 -17.77 27.19 42.65
C ILE A 797 -18.56 26.42 43.70
N LEU A 798 -18.59 26.96 44.91
CA LEU A 798 -19.42 26.51 46.02
C LEU A 798 -20.12 27.71 46.65
N ASP A 799 -21.44 27.59 46.79
CA ASP A 799 -22.32 28.63 47.34
C ASP A 799 -22.10 30.01 46.71
N GLY A 800 -21.88 30.04 45.39
CA GLY A 800 -21.67 31.27 44.62
C GLY A 800 -20.29 31.91 44.80
N THR A 801 -19.31 31.22 45.39
CA THR A 801 -17.93 31.72 45.56
C THR A 801 -16.90 30.73 45.04
N ILE A 802 -15.75 31.23 44.57
CA ILE A 802 -14.64 30.36 44.18
C ILE A 802 -14.01 29.74 45.43
N SER A 803 -14.03 28.41 45.50
CA SER A 803 -13.30 27.66 46.52
C SER A 803 -11.84 27.45 46.09
N THR A 804 -10.92 27.67 47.02
CA THR A 804 -9.50 27.32 46.85
C THR A 804 -9.16 25.94 47.42
N ASN A 805 -10.13 25.25 48.03
CA ASN A 805 -9.94 23.95 48.65
C ASN A 805 -10.69 22.88 47.87
N ALA A 806 -9.96 21.99 47.17
CA ALA A 806 -10.55 20.88 46.44
C ALA A 806 -11.36 19.92 47.34
N LEU A 807 -10.92 19.74 48.59
CA LEU A 807 -11.51 18.81 49.57
C LEU A 807 -12.93 19.21 50.01
N SER A 808 -13.37 20.45 49.75
CA SER A 808 -14.76 20.83 50.03
C SER A 808 -15.77 20.16 49.09
N LEU A 809 -15.31 19.61 47.95
CA LEU A 809 -16.14 18.86 47.00
C LEU A 809 -16.41 17.42 47.44
N ASP A 810 -15.70 16.91 48.47
CA ASP A 810 -15.85 15.54 48.96
C ASP A 810 -17.30 15.19 49.33
N GLN A 811 -18.05 16.15 49.86
CA GLN A 811 -19.45 15.95 50.24
C GLN A 811 -20.37 15.80 49.02
N ASP A 812 -20.00 16.37 47.88
CA ASP A 812 -20.82 16.38 46.67
C ASP A 812 -20.75 15.05 45.90
N TYR A 813 -19.63 14.34 45.97
CA TYR A 813 -19.48 13.05 45.28
C TYR A 813 -19.50 11.81 46.19
N LYS A 814 -19.25 11.91 47.51
CA LYS A 814 -19.30 10.74 48.42
C LYS A 814 -20.72 10.20 48.69
N GLY A 815 -21.77 10.95 48.33
CA GLY A 815 -23.18 10.56 48.52
C GLY A 815 -23.88 9.98 47.28
N ILE A 816 -23.23 9.95 46.12
CA ILE A 816 -23.81 9.46 44.85
C ILE A 816 -23.38 8.01 44.57
N GLY A 817 -24.16 7.29 43.74
CA GLY A 817 -23.90 5.89 43.43
C GLY A 817 -22.55 5.65 42.72
N ALA A 818 -21.97 4.47 42.91
CA ALA A 818 -20.65 4.10 42.40
C ALA A 818 -20.49 4.26 40.87
N ASP A 819 -21.53 3.97 40.09
CA ASP A 819 -21.50 4.15 38.63
C ASP A 819 -21.35 5.64 38.24
N ALA A 820 -22.02 6.54 38.97
CA ALA A 820 -21.92 7.98 38.73
C ALA A 820 -20.56 8.53 39.16
N GLN A 821 -19.99 8.02 40.26
CA GLN A 821 -18.62 8.33 40.69
C GLN A 821 -17.58 7.82 39.68
N MET A 822 -17.78 6.64 39.09
CA MET A 822 -16.87 6.08 38.07
C MET A 822 -16.86 6.92 36.79
N GLU A 823 -18.03 7.38 36.36
CA GLU A 823 -18.19 8.26 35.20
C GLU A 823 -17.61 9.66 35.47
N MET A 824 -17.68 10.14 36.72
CA MET A 824 -16.96 11.33 37.16
C MET A 824 -15.43 11.10 37.09
N LEU A 825 -14.94 10.00 37.64
CA LEU A 825 -13.51 9.64 37.59
C LEU A 825 -13.00 9.56 36.15
N ARG A 826 -13.77 9.02 35.21
CA ARG A 826 -13.43 9.01 33.77
C ARG A 826 -13.15 10.42 33.25
N ARG A 827 -14.05 11.38 33.52
CA ARG A 827 -13.90 12.78 33.10
C ARG A 827 -12.66 13.44 33.71
N PHE A 828 -12.38 13.18 34.99
CA PHE A 828 -11.15 13.69 35.63
C PHE A 828 -9.88 13.04 35.04
N ASN A 829 -9.91 11.74 34.77
CA ASN A 829 -8.80 11.01 34.15
C ASN A 829 -8.46 11.57 32.76
N GLU A 830 -9.46 11.86 31.94
CA GLU A 830 -9.27 12.49 30.62
C GLU A 830 -8.55 13.84 30.69
N ARG A 831 -8.82 14.62 31.75
CA ARG A 831 -8.14 15.90 31.97
C ARG A 831 -6.70 15.70 32.45
N MET A 832 -6.42 14.68 33.26
CA MET A 832 -5.05 14.35 33.68
C MET A 832 -4.14 13.88 32.53
N LEU A 833 -4.71 13.36 31.44
CA LEU A 833 -3.95 12.94 30.25
C LEU A 833 -3.53 14.11 29.34
N SER A 834 -4.22 15.25 29.43
CA SER A 834 -3.97 16.43 28.59
C SER A 834 -2.67 17.14 28.98
N CYS A 835 -1.91 17.61 27.99
CA CYS A 835 -0.72 18.45 28.24
C CYS A 835 -1.11 19.92 28.29
N TYR A 836 -1.22 20.46 29.51
CA TYR A 836 -1.45 21.88 29.74
C TYR A 836 -0.15 22.67 29.84
N ALA A 837 -0.19 23.91 29.36
CA ALA A 837 0.88 24.86 29.58
C ALA A 837 1.10 25.13 31.08
N LEU A 838 2.33 25.47 31.47
CA LEU A 838 2.71 25.66 32.87
C LEU A 838 1.87 26.75 33.56
N GLU A 839 1.48 27.77 32.80
CA GLU A 839 0.65 28.88 33.24
C GLU A 839 -0.76 28.42 33.63
N SER A 840 -1.33 27.44 32.91
CA SER A 840 -2.65 26.87 33.17
C SER A 840 -2.67 25.96 34.40
N TRP A 841 -1.56 25.30 34.74
CA TRP A 841 -1.48 24.42 35.92
C TRP A 841 -1.71 25.16 37.24
N LYS A 842 -1.51 26.49 37.29
CA LYS A 842 -1.81 27.30 38.48
C LYS A 842 -3.29 27.26 38.86
N ASP A 843 -4.18 27.20 37.86
CA ASP A 843 -5.63 27.21 38.05
C ASP A 843 -6.25 25.81 37.97
N LEU A 844 -5.47 24.80 37.57
CA LEU A 844 -5.92 23.41 37.39
C LEU A 844 -5.35 22.45 38.44
N ASN A 845 -4.54 22.92 39.38
CA ASN A 845 -3.91 22.08 40.40
C ASN A 845 -4.92 21.24 41.20
N TRP A 846 -6.11 21.76 41.47
CA TRP A 846 -7.18 21.09 42.20
C TRP A 846 -7.72 19.84 41.47
N VAL A 847 -7.51 19.71 40.16
CA VAL A 847 -7.95 18.53 39.38
C VAL A 847 -7.23 17.27 39.88
N GLU A 848 -5.94 17.38 40.23
CA GLU A 848 -5.14 16.28 40.80
C GLU A 848 -5.72 15.83 42.16
N ASP A 849 -6.07 16.78 43.02
CA ASP A 849 -6.60 16.49 44.36
C ASP A 849 -7.95 15.76 44.31
N VAL A 850 -8.89 16.22 43.46
CA VAL A 850 -10.20 15.57 43.31
C VAL A 850 -10.05 14.20 42.63
N TRP A 851 -9.16 14.08 41.65
CA TRP A 851 -8.88 12.80 40.97
C TRP A 851 -8.35 11.76 41.97
N HIS A 852 -7.44 12.14 42.88
CA HIS A 852 -6.98 11.26 43.95
C HIS A 852 -8.11 10.88 44.91
N GLY A 853 -8.93 11.84 45.36
CA GLY A 853 -10.06 11.58 46.24
C GLY A 853 -11.06 10.59 45.64
N LEU A 854 -11.36 10.71 44.35
CA LEU A 854 -12.22 9.76 43.62
C LEU A 854 -11.57 8.38 43.47
N LEU A 855 -10.26 8.31 43.22
CA LEU A 855 -9.56 7.03 43.10
C LEU A 855 -9.50 6.26 44.41
N ASP A 856 -9.33 6.94 45.54
CA ASP A 856 -9.27 6.31 46.85
C ASP A 856 -10.54 5.54 47.21
N GLU A 857 -11.71 6.00 46.75
CA GLU A 857 -12.99 5.30 46.93
C GLU A 857 -13.00 3.93 46.24
N PHE A 858 -12.38 3.80 45.06
CA PHE A 858 -12.35 2.56 44.28
C PHE A 858 -11.10 1.71 44.52
N ARG A 859 -10.10 2.27 45.18
CA ARG A 859 -8.81 1.61 45.40
C ARG A 859 -8.97 0.30 46.18
N GLY A 860 -8.32 -0.76 45.71
CA GLY A 860 -8.39 -2.08 46.32
C GLY A 860 -9.71 -2.83 46.13
N GLN A 861 -10.69 -2.24 45.44
CA GLN A 861 -11.98 -2.88 45.15
C GLN A 861 -11.94 -3.63 43.80
N ALA A 862 -11.91 -4.96 43.85
CA ALA A 862 -11.68 -5.78 42.67
C ALA A 862 -12.82 -5.72 41.63
N ASP A 863 -14.04 -5.38 42.02
CA ASP A 863 -15.19 -5.29 41.12
C ASP A 863 -15.07 -4.13 40.11
N TYR A 864 -14.31 -3.08 40.44
CA TYR A 864 -14.09 -1.92 39.58
C TYR A 864 -12.78 -1.98 38.79
N ALA A 865 -11.97 -3.02 38.99
CA ALA A 865 -10.64 -3.14 38.38
C ALA A 865 -10.67 -3.06 36.84
N SER A 866 -11.72 -3.59 36.21
CA SER A 866 -11.89 -3.57 34.76
C SER A 866 -12.03 -2.13 34.21
N ALA A 867 -12.80 -1.29 34.90
CA ALA A 867 -12.98 0.12 34.50
C ALA A 867 -11.67 0.90 34.71
N LEU A 868 -11.02 0.72 35.86
CA LEU A 868 -9.75 1.38 36.19
C LEU A 868 -8.62 0.98 35.23
N LEU A 869 -8.53 -0.29 34.83
CA LEU A 869 -7.59 -0.76 33.80
C LEU A 869 -7.91 -0.17 32.42
N SER A 870 -9.19 0.03 32.10
CA SER A 870 -9.58 0.69 30.85
C SER A 870 -9.14 2.16 30.85
N PHE A 871 -9.28 2.85 31.98
CA PHE A 871 -8.83 4.25 32.14
C PHE A 871 -7.31 4.39 32.12
N SER A 872 -6.55 3.41 32.64
CA SER A 872 -5.08 3.45 32.59
C SER A 872 -4.51 3.30 31.18
N GLU A 873 -5.28 2.67 30.28
CA GLU A 873 -4.89 2.42 28.89
C GLU A 873 -5.46 3.44 27.91
N GLN A 874 -6.17 4.44 28.40
CA GLN A 874 -6.67 5.53 27.59
C GLN A 874 -5.48 6.30 26.99
N PRO A 875 -5.39 6.44 25.65
CA PRO A 875 -4.28 7.14 25.03
C PRO A 875 -4.30 8.63 25.38
N THR A 876 -3.13 9.26 25.43
CA THR A 876 -3.04 10.72 25.47
C THR A 876 -3.64 11.30 24.18
N PRO A 877 -4.25 12.50 24.22
CA PRO A 877 -4.78 13.14 23.01
C PRO A 877 -3.71 13.24 21.89
N ASP A 878 -4.07 12.93 20.64
CA ASP A 878 -3.15 12.90 19.48
C ASP A 878 -2.46 14.25 19.17
N GLU A 879 -3.02 15.34 19.69
CA GLU A 879 -2.51 16.71 19.63
C GLU A 879 -1.35 16.98 20.60
N THR A 880 -1.07 16.04 21.50
CA THR A 880 -0.05 16.21 22.53
C THR A 880 1.36 16.00 21.99
N SER A 881 2.34 16.74 22.51
CA SER A 881 3.75 16.53 22.18
C SER A 881 4.18 15.07 22.39
N CYS A 882 4.93 14.48 21.45
CA CYS A 882 5.46 13.11 21.59
C CYS A 882 6.34 12.93 22.84
N SER A 883 6.92 14.02 23.33
CA SER A 883 7.72 14.04 24.57
C SER A 883 6.89 14.07 25.87
N TRP A 884 5.57 14.21 25.76
CA TRP A 884 4.70 14.28 26.92
C TRP A 884 4.56 12.92 27.61
N VAL A 885 4.78 12.94 28.92
CA VAL A 885 4.44 11.86 29.82
C VAL A 885 3.54 12.46 30.90
N PRO A 886 2.31 11.95 31.09
CA PRO A 886 1.41 12.43 32.13
C PRO A 886 2.11 12.53 33.49
N MET A 887 1.85 13.63 34.21
CA MET A 887 2.50 13.91 35.50
C MET A 887 2.15 12.86 36.56
N ARG A 888 0.91 12.36 36.50
CA ARG A 888 0.35 11.27 37.30
C ARG A 888 -0.28 10.26 36.37
N THR A 889 -0.18 8.99 36.74
CA THR A 889 -0.78 7.90 35.98
C THR A 889 -1.51 6.97 36.93
N LEU A 890 -2.66 6.47 36.50
CA LEU A 890 -3.47 5.54 37.29
C LEU A 890 -2.66 4.26 37.62
N SER A 891 -1.85 3.80 36.66
CA SER A 891 -0.98 2.63 36.79
C SER A 891 0.06 2.76 37.90
N ALA A 892 0.55 3.98 38.18
CA ALA A 892 1.47 4.24 39.29
C ALA A 892 0.77 4.43 40.64
N TYR A 893 -0.45 4.98 40.62
CA TYR A 893 -1.24 5.20 41.83
C TYR A 893 -1.83 3.90 42.39
N CYS A 894 -2.36 3.05 41.51
CA CYS A 894 -3.00 1.76 41.81
C CYS A 894 -2.23 0.56 41.22
N PRO A 895 -0.95 0.33 41.59
CA PRO A 895 -0.16 -0.78 41.07
C PRO A 895 -0.76 -2.17 41.38
N GLU A 896 -1.60 -2.26 42.41
CA GLU A 896 -2.35 -3.46 42.80
C GLU A 896 -3.30 -3.99 41.71
N LEU A 897 -3.71 -3.17 40.74
CA LEU A 897 -4.55 -3.60 39.61
C LEU A 897 -3.87 -4.71 38.81
N TYR A 898 -2.57 -4.57 38.58
CA TYR A 898 -1.77 -5.59 37.90
C TYR A 898 -1.44 -6.78 38.78
N ALA A 899 -1.82 -6.76 40.07
CA ALA A 899 -1.58 -7.82 41.04
C ALA A 899 -2.81 -8.70 41.32
N LEU A 900 -3.97 -8.36 40.74
CA LEU A 900 -5.21 -9.11 40.92
C LEU A 900 -5.12 -10.56 40.38
N PRO A 901 -5.88 -11.50 40.98
CA PRO A 901 -6.00 -12.86 40.45
C PRO A 901 -6.54 -12.91 39.02
N ALA A 902 -6.09 -13.90 38.23
CA ALA A 902 -6.39 -14.04 36.80
C ALA A 902 -7.88 -13.88 36.42
N ARG A 903 -8.79 -14.39 37.25
CA ARG A 903 -10.25 -14.34 37.02
C ARG A 903 -10.81 -12.92 36.83
N TYR A 904 -10.19 -11.90 37.44
CA TYR A 904 -10.66 -10.52 37.38
C TYR A 904 -10.39 -9.85 36.02
N PHE A 905 -9.47 -10.38 35.22
CA PHE A 905 -9.17 -9.84 33.89
C PHE A 905 -10.08 -10.39 32.79
N SER A 906 -11.02 -11.30 33.11
CA SER A 906 -11.97 -11.86 32.13
C SER A 906 -13.05 -10.88 31.68
N LYS A 907 -13.29 -9.82 32.47
CA LYS A 907 -14.34 -8.82 32.24
C LYS A 907 -13.85 -7.56 31.52
N ILE A 908 -12.55 -7.48 31.20
CA ILE A 908 -12.00 -6.30 30.54
C ILE A 908 -12.54 -6.24 29.10
N PRO A 909 -13.10 -5.09 28.67
CA PRO A 909 -13.48 -4.90 27.28
C PRO A 909 -12.32 -5.23 26.35
N ASN A 910 -12.60 -5.81 25.19
CA ASN A 910 -11.57 -6.03 24.17
C ASN A 910 -11.10 -4.65 23.67
N ALA A 911 -10.03 -4.13 24.27
CA ALA A 911 -9.46 -2.83 23.98
C ALA A 911 -8.27 -2.98 23.03
N ALA A 912 -7.93 -1.91 22.30
CA ALA A 912 -6.84 -1.91 21.32
C ALA A 912 -5.45 -2.19 21.94
N SER A 913 -5.22 -1.93 23.23
CA SER A 913 -3.89 -2.01 23.85
C SER A 913 -3.39 -3.45 24.03
N LEU A 914 -2.10 -3.67 23.74
CA LEU A 914 -1.46 -4.98 23.89
C LEU A 914 -1.35 -5.41 25.36
N LEU A 915 -1.20 -4.47 26.30
CA LEU A 915 -1.23 -4.77 27.74
C LEU A 915 -2.59 -5.36 28.18
N ILE A 916 -3.73 -4.80 27.75
CA ILE A 916 -5.05 -5.38 28.06
C ILE A 916 -5.18 -6.77 27.45
N LYS A 917 -4.68 -7.01 26.24
CA LYS A 917 -4.68 -8.34 25.61
C LYS A 917 -3.81 -9.35 26.36
N CYS A 918 -2.69 -8.91 26.92
CA CYS A 918 -1.89 -9.74 27.82
C CYS A 918 -2.66 -10.09 29.09
N LEU A 919 -3.36 -9.13 29.70
CA LEU A 919 -4.20 -9.35 30.89
C LEU A 919 -5.41 -10.26 30.60
N SER A 920 -6.07 -10.10 29.45
CA SER A 920 -7.16 -10.98 29.03
C SER A 920 -6.66 -12.40 28.79
N THR A 921 -5.47 -12.56 28.19
CA THR A 921 -4.81 -13.86 28.03
C THR A 921 -4.47 -14.50 29.38
N ILE A 922 -4.02 -13.71 30.36
CA ILE A 922 -3.82 -14.18 31.75
C ILE A 922 -5.13 -14.76 32.31
N SER A 923 -6.29 -14.14 32.06
CA SER A 923 -7.56 -14.70 32.54
C SER A 923 -7.84 -16.10 31.99
N ARG A 924 -7.48 -16.36 30.73
CA ARG A 924 -7.66 -17.65 30.07
C ARG A 924 -6.75 -18.74 30.64
N MET A 925 -5.59 -18.36 31.18
CA MET A 925 -4.71 -19.29 31.88
C MET A 925 -5.40 -19.94 33.08
N GLN A 926 -6.54 -19.43 33.56
CA GLN A 926 -7.34 -20.07 34.63
C GLN A 926 -7.69 -21.54 34.34
N HIS A 927 -7.72 -21.94 33.06
CA HIS A 927 -8.02 -23.31 32.62
C HIS A 927 -6.76 -24.15 32.32
N GLY A 928 -5.56 -23.68 32.67
CA GLY A 928 -4.28 -24.31 32.34
C GLY A 928 -3.58 -23.65 31.15
N LEU A 929 -2.34 -24.06 30.88
CA LEU A 929 -1.57 -23.55 29.74
C LEU A 929 -1.79 -24.36 28.47
N LEU A 930 -2.14 -25.64 28.59
CA LEU A 930 -2.29 -26.54 27.45
C LEU A 930 -3.33 -26.06 26.41
N PRO A 931 -4.53 -25.57 26.80
CA PRO A 931 -5.49 -25.04 25.83
C PRO A 931 -4.92 -23.89 25.01
N LEU A 932 -4.08 -23.04 25.61
CA LEU A 932 -3.49 -21.88 24.94
C LEU A 932 -2.43 -22.27 23.90
N PHE A 933 -1.76 -23.41 24.08
CA PHE A 933 -0.88 -23.97 23.06
C PHE A 933 -1.67 -24.64 21.93
N HIS A 934 -2.73 -25.37 22.25
CA HIS A 934 -3.58 -26.04 21.25
C HIS A 934 -4.34 -25.05 20.37
N GLU A 935 -4.84 -23.96 20.94
CA GLU A 935 -5.53 -22.89 20.22
C GLU A 935 -4.55 -21.91 19.54
N ALA A 936 -3.24 -22.17 19.60
CA ALA A 936 -2.19 -21.33 19.03
C ALA A 936 -2.28 -19.86 19.49
N ILE A 937 -2.60 -19.63 20.78
CA ILE A 937 -2.60 -18.29 21.38
C ILE A 937 -1.21 -17.94 21.88
N LEU A 938 -0.55 -18.87 22.56
CA LEU A 938 0.86 -18.75 22.93
C LEU A 938 1.74 -19.29 21.81
N HIS A 939 2.85 -18.61 21.54
CA HIS A 939 3.84 -19.07 20.58
C HIS A 939 4.46 -20.39 21.04
N GLN A 940 4.61 -21.36 20.14
CA GLN A 940 5.09 -22.71 20.50
C GLN A 940 6.50 -22.71 21.10
N ILE A 941 7.35 -21.75 20.71
CA ILE A 941 8.70 -21.60 21.26
C ILE A 941 8.72 -21.41 22.78
N PHE A 942 7.65 -20.86 23.37
CA PHE A 942 7.55 -20.70 24.82
C PHE A 942 7.60 -22.05 25.55
N ALA A 943 7.08 -23.12 24.93
CA ALA A 943 7.13 -24.47 25.50
C ALA A 943 8.55 -25.01 25.69
N VAL A 944 9.53 -24.51 24.93
CA VAL A 944 10.96 -24.89 25.03
C VAL A 944 11.57 -24.46 26.36
N GLY A 945 11.00 -23.43 27.01
CA GLY A 945 11.42 -23.00 28.34
C GLY A 945 11.11 -24.01 29.45
N TYR A 946 10.29 -25.03 29.21
CA TYR A 946 9.94 -26.04 30.21
C TYR A 946 10.76 -27.32 30.04
N LEU A 947 11.17 -27.93 31.16
CA LEU A 947 11.96 -29.16 31.14
C LEU A 947 11.26 -30.33 30.43
N ASN A 948 9.92 -30.34 30.37
CA ASN A 948 9.13 -31.41 29.77
C ASN A 948 8.55 -31.07 28.37
N VAL A 949 9.23 -30.24 27.57
CA VAL A 949 8.77 -29.81 26.22
C VAL A 949 8.20 -30.94 25.35
N HIS A 950 8.88 -32.09 25.25
CA HIS A 950 8.43 -33.22 24.42
C HIS A 950 7.11 -33.85 24.90
N GLN A 951 6.80 -33.73 26.20
CA GLN A 951 5.53 -34.21 26.76
C GLN A 951 4.43 -33.17 26.54
N ILE A 952 4.75 -31.87 26.61
CA ILE A 952 3.79 -30.79 26.32
C ILE A 952 3.27 -30.91 24.89
N MET A 953 4.17 -31.19 23.92
CA MET A 953 3.80 -31.44 22.52
C MET A 953 2.90 -32.67 22.31
N ARG A 954 2.75 -33.52 23.34
CA ARG A 954 1.85 -34.70 23.36
C ARG A 954 0.63 -34.49 24.25
N GLY A 955 0.37 -33.27 24.72
CA GLY A 955 -0.79 -32.94 25.55
C GLY A 955 -0.55 -33.00 27.07
N ALA A 956 0.69 -33.03 27.55
CA ALA A 956 0.97 -32.94 28.99
C ALA A 956 1.05 -31.49 29.50
N GLU A 957 0.74 -31.28 30.78
CA GLU A 957 0.90 -29.96 31.41
C GLU A 957 2.39 -29.56 31.56
N PRO A 958 2.75 -28.27 31.38
CA PRO A 958 4.13 -27.80 31.54
C PRO A 958 4.65 -27.87 32.98
N ARG A 959 5.95 -28.14 33.16
CA ARG A 959 6.60 -28.25 34.48
C ARG A 959 8.02 -27.69 34.47
N GLN A 960 8.40 -26.98 35.55
CA GLN A 960 9.76 -26.48 35.82
C GLN A 960 10.31 -25.63 34.68
N PHE A 961 10.04 -24.33 34.75
CA PHE A 961 10.51 -23.38 33.74
C PHE A 961 11.96 -22.95 33.97
N ASP A 962 12.75 -22.87 32.90
CA ASP A 962 14.09 -22.29 32.87
C ASP A 962 14.19 -21.11 31.89
N MET A 963 14.46 -19.93 32.44
CA MET A 963 14.57 -18.68 31.69
C MET A 963 15.75 -18.68 30.70
N ARG A 964 16.84 -19.40 31.00
CA ARG A 964 18.02 -19.45 30.11
C ARG A 964 17.70 -20.23 28.84
N THR A 965 17.15 -21.43 28.99
CA THR A 965 16.71 -22.26 27.87
C THR A 965 15.70 -21.53 26.98
N TYR A 966 14.73 -20.84 27.59
CA TYR A 966 13.77 -20.03 26.84
C TYR A 966 14.44 -18.89 26.06
N LYS A 967 15.36 -18.13 26.69
CA LYS A 967 16.12 -17.07 26.02
C LYS A 967 16.93 -17.59 24.84
N ASP A 968 17.61 -18.71 25.01
CA ASP A 968 18.45 -19.29 23.96
C ASP A 968 17.58 -19.77 22.79
N ALA A 969 16.40 -20.34 23.07
CA ALA A 969 15.42 -20.68 22.04
C ALA A 969 14.96 -19.44 21.26
N LEU A 970 14.60 -18.35 21.94
CA LEU A 970 14.21 -17.09 21.28
C LEU A 970 15.32 -16.54 20.37
N LYS A 971 16.59 -16.64 20.78
CA LYS A 971 17.74 -16.18 19.97
C LYS A 971 18.02 -17.05 18.76
N GLN A 972 17.75 -18.35 18.85
CA GLN A 972 17.94 -19.31 17.76
C GLN A 972 16.76 -19.36 16.79
N HIS A 973 15.64 -18.70 17.12
CA HIS A 973 14.48 -18.65 16.25
C HIS A 973 14.80 -17.89 14.97
N ASP A 974 14.66 -18.55 13.83
CA ASP A 974 14.82 -17.92 12.52
C ASP A 974 13.65 -16.95 12.29
N LEU A 975 13.97 -15.66 12.25
CA LEU A 975 13.02 -14.59 12.00
C LEU A 975 13.18 -13.97 10.61
N THR A 976 14.04 -14.52 9.75
CA THR A 976 14.47 -13.88 8.50
C THR A 976 13.28 -13.35 7.68
N ASP A 977 12.21 -14.13 7.53
CA ASP A 977 11.05 -13.78 6.71
C ASP A 977 10.00 -12.90 7.44
N ARG A 978 10.10 -12.79 8.76
CA ARG A 978 9.12 -12.09 9.63
C ARG A 978 9.68 -10.84 10.31
N MET A 979 11.00 -10.60 10.27
CA MET A 979 11.63 -9.39 10.83
C MET A 979 11.05 -8.09 10.25
N ARG A 980 10.54 -8.13 9.02
CA ARG A 980 9.84 -7.00 8.38
C ARG A 980 8.62 -6.52 9.15
N LEU A 981 7.95 -7.39 9.93
CA LEU A 981 6.75 -7.04 10.71
C LEU A 981 7.06 -5.99 11.79
N LEU A 982 8.27 -6.00 12.34
CA LEU A 982 8.72 -5.00 13.30
C LEU A 982 8.88 -3.60 12.69
N ARG A 983 9.07 -3.52 11.37
CA ARG A 983 9.16 -2.27 10.62
C ARG A 983 7.81 -1.78 10.08
N GLN A 984 6.73 -2.53 10.34
CA GLN A 984 5.38 -2.19 9.92
C GLN A 984 4.70 -1.45 11.06
N ASP A 985 4.39 -0.16 10.87
CA ASP A 985 3.79 0.69 11.90
C ASP A 985 2.39 0.21 12.35
N ASP A 986 1.75 -0.65 11.57
CA ASP A 986 0.44 -1.24 11.84
C ASP A 986 0.43 -2.59 12.55
N TRP A 987 1.58 -3.26 12.66
CA TRP A 987 1.61 -4.61 13.19
C TRP A 987 1.72 -4.60 14.71
N ILE A 988 0.86 -5.38 15.38
CA ILE A 988 0.89 -5.59 16.83
C ILE A 988 0.88 -7.12 17.11
N PRO A 989 1.66 -7.61 18.09
CA PRO A 989 1.60 -9.00 18.52
C PRO A 989 0.17 -9.45 18.88
N GLY A 990 -0.27 -10.55 18.26
CA GLY A 990 -1.58 -11.14 18.50
C GLY A 990 -1.53 -12.59 18.96
N ALA A 991 -2.68 -13.26 18.90
CA ALA A 991 -2.76 -14.71 19.12
C ALA A 991 -1.79 -15.45 18.18
N GLY A 992 -0.92 -16.26 18.76
CA GLY A 992 0.14 -17.01 18.06
C GLY A 992 1.53 -16.37 18.19
N ASP A 993 1.61 -15.07 18.47
CA ASP A 993 2.88 -14.37 18.68
C ASP A 993 3.22 -14.19 20.17
N TYR A 994 2.25 -14.33 21.08
CA TYR A 994 2.46 -14.10 22.51
C TYR A 994 3.54 -15.01 23.11
N LEU A 995 4.46 -14.42 23.90
CA LEU A 995 5.66 -15.08 24.42
C LEU A 995 6.54 -15.71 23.32
N GLY A 996 6.47 -15.17 22.09
CA GLY A 996 7.41 -15.44 21.00
C GLY A 996 8.48 -14.37 20.86
N ALA A 997 9.42 -14.59 19.94
CA ALA A 997 10.54 -13.67 19.70
C ALA A 997 10.07 -12.32 19.13
N LEU A 998 9.07 -12.31 18.24
CA LEU A 998 8.51 -11.08 17.68
C LEU A 998 7.78 -10.23 18.74
N HIS A 999 7.00 -10.84 19.64
CA HIS A 999 6.37 -10.12 20.74
C HIS A 999 7.44 -9.45 21.64
N TYR A 1000 8.50 -10.17 21.98
CA TYR A 1000 9.58 -9.59 22.79
C TYR A 1000 10.31 -8.44 22.08
N LEU A 1001 10.66 -8.61 20.80
CA LEU A 1001 11.35 -7.59 20.02
C LEU A 1001 10.49 -6.35 19.80
N TYR A 1002 9.19 -6.51 19.53
CA TYR A 1002 8.24 -5.40 19.43
C TYR A 1002 8.15 -4.62 20.73
N ALA A 1003 8.04 -5.32 21.87
CA ALA A 1003 7.99 -4.69 23.17
C ALA A 1003 9.28 -3.92 23.51
N LEU A 1004 10.44 -4.41 23.04
CA LEU A 1004 11.72 -3.69 23.14
C LEU A 1004 11.77 -2.46 22.23
N GLU A 1005 11.31 -2.55 20.98
CA GLU A 1005 11.25 -1.40 20.07
C GLU A 1005 10.35 -0.29 20.60
N LYS A 1006 9.19 -0.63 21.17
CA LYS A 1006 8.31 0.37 21.79
C LYS A 1006 8.93 1.03 23.02
N LEU A 1007 9.70 0.28 23.81
CA LEU A 1007 10.48 0.85 24.91
C LEU A 1007 11.62 1.76 24.40
N GLU A 1008 12.35 1.35 23.36
CA GLU A 1008 13.37 2.17 22.71
C GLU A 1008 12.76 3.48 22.19
N GLN A 1009 11.65 3.40 21.45
CA GLN A 1009 10.94 4.55 20.91
C GLN A 1009 10.45 5.47 22.02
N GLY A 1010 9.76 4.95 23.03
CA GLY A 1010 9.29 5.76 24.17
C GLY A 1010 10.43 6.42 24.96
N TYR A 1011 11.58 5.77 25.06
CA TYR A 1011 12.77 6.38 25.67
C TYR A 1011 13.33 7.52 24.81
N GLN A 1012 13.40 7.34 23.49
CA GLN A 1012 13.86 8.37 22.54
C GLN A 1012 12.93 9.58 22.51
N ASP A 1013 11.62 9.35 22.41
CA ASP A 1013 10.60 10.42 22.36
C ASP A 1013 10.64 11.30 23.61
N THR A 1014 11.02 10.71 24.75
CA THR A 1014 11.08 11.40 26.05
C THR A 1014 12.47 11.94 26.40
N LEU A 1015 13.41 12.01 25.44
CA LEU A 1015 14.72 12.59 25.68
C LEU A 1015 14.66 14.07 26.07
N THR A 1016 13.70 14.81 25.53
CA THR A 1016 13.49 16.23 25.83
C THR A 1016 12.41 16.40 26.89
N GLY A 1017 12.63 17.29 27.87
CA GLY A 1017 11.60 17.70 28.84
C GLY A 1017 11.35 16.74 30.01
N ASN A 1018 12.07 15.62 30.11
CA ASN A 1018 11.90 14.61 31.17
C ASN A 1018 13.20 14.27 31.92
N ASP A 1019 14.23 15.12 31.85
CA ASP A 1019 15.57 14.83 32.37
C ASP A 1019 15.58 14.41 33.85
N TYR A 1020 14.81 15.11 34.69
CA TYR A 1020 14.70 14.80 36.11
C TYR A 1020 14.06 13.43 36.37
N ARG A 1021 12.90 13.16 35.74
CA ARG A 1021 12.17 11.89 35.88
C ARG A 1021 13.03 10.73 35.39
N ARG A 1022 13.66 10.89 34.21
CA ARG A 1022 14.54 9.89 33.61
C ARG A 1022 15.74 9.57 34.50
N GLY A 1023 16.43 10.58 35.02
CA GLY A 1023 17.58 10.40 35.92
C GLY A 1023 17.21 9.63 37.20
N LYS A 1024 16.08 9.98 37.84
CA LYS A 1024 15.57 9.29 39.03
C LYS A 1024 15.08 7.88 38.72
N ALA A 1025 14.43 7.68 37.58
CA ALA A 1025 13.97 6.37 37.13
C ALA A 1025 15.13 5.38 36.93
N LEU A 1026 16.22 5.82 36.29
CA LEU A 1026 17.42 5.00 36.11
C LEU A 1026 18.10 4.69 37.45
N PHE A 1027 18.18 5.67 38.35
CA PHE A 1027 18.69 5.43 39.71
C PHE A 1027 17.87 4.38 40.47
N LEU A 1028 16.54 4.44 40.36
CA LEU A 1028 15.63 3.44 40.94
C LEU A 1028 15.88 2.05 40.35
N CYS A 1029 15.95 1.93 39.02
CA CYS A 1029 16.18 0.66 38.33
C CYS A 1029 17.48 -0.01 38.81
N ARG A 1030 18.57 0.76 38.94
CA ARG A 1030 19.87 0.25 39.44
C ARG A 1030 19.81 -0.19 40.90
N SER A 1031 19.10 0.55 41.73
CA SER A 1031 19.02 0.29 43.18
C SER A 1031 18.26 -0.99 43.53
N LEU A 1032 17.36 -1.45 42.66
CA LEU A 1032 16.49 -2.62 42.91
C LEU A 1032 16.89 -3.87 42.13
N LYS A 1033 18.02 -3.86 41.41
CA LYS A 1033 18.47 -4.96 40.55
C LYS A 1033 18.52 -6.34 41.22
N HIS A 1034 18.78 -6.38 42.54
CA HIS A 1034 18.91 -7.61 43.33
C HIS A 1034 17.87 -7.73 44.45
N TYR A 1035 16.68 -7.14 44.27
CA TYR A 1035 15.63 -7.21 45.28
C TYR A 1035 15.14 -8.66 45.52
N PRO A 1036 15.23 -9.18 46.77
CA PRO A 1036 14.77 -10.53 47.08
C PRO A 1036 13.24 -10.59 47.22
N ILE A 1037 12.61 -11.60 46.63
CA ILE A 1037 11.17 -11.86 46.76
C ILE A 1037 10.96 -13.02 47.75
N PRO A 1038 10.41 -12.76 48.96
CA PRO A 1038 10.21 -13.80 49.95
C PRO A 1038 9.26 -14.90 49.49
N GLY A 1039 9.61 -16.16 49.79
CA GLY A 1039 8.79 -17.34 49.51
C GLY A 1039 8.76 -17.80 48.04
N LEU A 1040 9.47 -17.11 47.15
CA LEU A 1040 9.57 -17.50 45.74
C LEU A 1040 10.36 -18.83 45.61
N PRO A 1041 9.97 -19.76 44.73
CA PRO A 1041 10.73 -20.98 44.47
C PRO A 1041 12.21 -20.69 44.16
N THR A 1042 13.12 -21.49 44.73
CA THR A 1042 14.56 -21.20 44.71
C THR A 1042 15.14 -21.15 43.29
N HIS A 1043 14.64 -21.97 42.36
CA HIS A 1043 15.06 -21.94 40.95
C HIS A 1043 14.60 -20.67 40.22
N LEU A 1044 13.49 -20.06 40.65
CA LEU A 1044 12.99 -18.77 40.13
C LEU A 1044 13.60 -17.56 40.87
N GLY A 1045 14.08 -17.76 42.09
CA GLY A 1045 14.69 -16.73 42.93
C GLY A 1045 16.17 -16.46 42.66
N ASN A 1046 16.97 -17.50 42.36
CA ASN A 1046 18.42 -17.40 42.19
C ASN A 1046 18.89 -17.41 40.71
N GLY A 1047 17.96 -17.46 39.77
CA GLY A 1047 18.21 -17.56 38.32
C GLY A 1047 18.15 -16.23 37.56
N MET A 1048 18.23 -16.32 36.23
CA MET A 1048 18.02 -15.16 35.34
C MET A 1048 16.56 -14.71 35.39
N THR A 1049 16.30 -13.42 35.61
CA THR A 1049 14.95 -12.88 35.86
C THR A 1049 14.43 -12.01 34.71
N HIS A 1050 15.14 -11.94 33.60
CA HIS A 1050 14.78 -11.15 32.42
C HIS A 1050 15.49 -11.73 31.19
N LEU A 1051 14.98 -11.48 29.99
CA LEU A 1051 15.58 -11.99 28.75
C LEU A 1051 16.81 -11.16 28.33
N GLY A 1052 16.81 -9.87 28.64
CA GLY A 1052 17.91 -8.95 28.33
C GLY A 1052 17.86 -8.46 26.88
N TYR A 1053 18.79 -7.58 26.52
CA TYR A 1053 18.75 -6.90 25.23
C TYR A 1053 19.34 -7.78 24.11
N PHE A 1054 18.66 -7.85 22.95
CA PHE A 1054 19.02 -8.76 21.85
C PHE A 1054 19.71 -8.08 20.66
N ARG A 1055 19.75 -6.74 20.60
CA ARG A 1055 20.39 -6.01 19.49
C ARG A 1055 21.81 -5.56 19.88
N ASN A 1056 22.69 -5.46 18.91
CA ASN A 1056 24.04 -4.90 19.10
C ASN A 1056 24.16 -3.64 18.23
N TYR A 1057 24.68 -2.56 18.81
CA TYR A 1057 25.04 -1.35 18.06
C TYR A 1057 26.55 -1.17 18.12
N ASP A 1058 27.14 -0.78 16.98
CA ASP A 1058 28.58 -0.53 16.87
C ASP A 1058 28.98 0.87 17.39
N ASP A 1059 28.01 1.75 17.67
CA ASP A 1059 28.21 3.13 18.16
C ASP A 1059 28.19 3.20 19.70
N ASP A 1060 29.23 3.78 20.30
CA ASP A 1060 29.41 3.95 21.74
C ASP A 1060 28.24 4.71 22.41
N ASN A 1061 27.67 5.73 21.75
CA ASN A 1061 26.52 6.46 22.28
C ASN A 1061 25.26 5.60 22.31
N LEU A 1062 25.09 4.73 21.31
CA LEU A 1062 23.98 3.80 21.25
C LEU A 1062 24.13 2.69 22.30
N GLN A 1063 25.35 2.27 22.63
CA GLN A 1063 25.59 1.30 23.72
C GLN A 1063 25.17 1.83 25.10
N VAL A 1064 25.35 3.12 25.37
CA VAL A 1064 24.86 3.75 26.62
C VAL A 1064 23.33 3.70 26.69
N ILE A 1065 22.65 4.00 25.58
CA ILE A 1065 21.19 3.91 25.50
C ILE A 1065 20.74 2.46 25.72
N GLN A 1066 21.38 1.48 25.09
CA GLN A 1066 21.07 0.05 25.32
C GLN A 1066 21.15 -0.33 26.79
N GLN A 1067 22.17 0.15 27.50
CA GLN A 1067 22.33 -0.13 28.93
C GLN A 1067 21.17 0.43 29.75
N PHE A 1068 20.65 1.61 29.40
CA PHE A 1068 19.47 2.19 30.05
C PHE A 1068 18.20 1.40 29.74
N ILE A 1069 17.98 1.02 28.48
CA ILE A 1069 16.85 0.18 28.07
C ILE A 1069 16.88 -1.16 28.81
N LEU A 1070 18.07 -1.76 28.97
CA LEU A 1070 18.25 -2.99 29.72
C LEU A 1070 17.90 -2.83 31.20
N GLU A 1071 18.35 -1.75 31.85
CA GLU A 1071 18.05 -1.46 33.26
C GLU A 1071 16.54 -1.28 33.49
N ILE A 1072 15.86 -0.57 32.59
CA ILE A 1072 14.40 -0.37 32.64
C ILE A 1072 13.67 -1.71 32.43
N SER A 1073 14.06 -2.50 31.43
CA SER A 1073 13.48 -3.82 31.16
C SER A 1073 13.64 -4.78 32.34
N GLN A 1074 14.80 -4.76 33.01
CA GLN A 1074 15.07 -5.54 34.23
C GLN A 1074 14.11 -5.15 35.36
N PHE A 1075 13.93 -3.86 35.60
CA PHE A 1075 13.02 -3.35 36.61
C PHE A 1075 11.56 -3.75 36.32
N LEU A 1076 11.10 -3.59 35.08
CA LEU A 1076 9.73 -3.93 34.69
C LEU A 1076 9.45 -5.43 34.79
N SER A 1077 10.43 -6.29 34.48
CA SER A 1077 10.32 -7.73 34.74
C SER A 1077 10.22 -8.05 36.23
N LEU A 1078 11.05 -7.42 37.06
CA LEU A 1078 11.00 -7.58 38.53
C LEU A 1078 9.63 -7.17 39.08
N PHE A 1079 9.13 -6.01 38.66
CA PHE A 1079 7.83 -5.51 39.10
C PHE A 1079 6.69 -6.43 38.65
N ALA A 1080 6.67 -6.85 37.38
CA ALA A 1080 5.69 -7.81 36.88
C ALA A 1080 5.69 -9.12 37.69
N ARG A 1081 6.88 -9.64 38.02
CA ARG A 1081 7.03 -10.83 38.85
C ARG A 1081 6.44 -10.64 40.25
N ILE A 1082 6.65 -9.48 40.88
CA ILE A 1082 6.08 -9.15 42.19
C ILE A 1082 4.55 -9.09 42.09
N CYS A 1083 3.99 -8.43 41.08
CA CYS A 1083 2.55 -8.36 40.89
C CYS A 1083 1.91 -9.75 40.70
N ARG A 1084 2.57 -10.66 39.97
CA ARG A 1084 2.06 -12.03 39.80
C ARG A 1084 2.30 -12.92 41.03
N TRP A 1085 3.32 -12.62 41.82
CA TRP A 1085 3.57 -13.31 43.10
C TRP A 1085 2.61 -12.87 44.20
N GLU A 1086 2.20 -11.59 44.24
CA GLU A 1086 1.23 -11.06 45.21
C GLU A 1086 -0.08 -11.86 45.23
N ALA A 1087 -0.57 -12.29 44.06
CA ALA A 1087 -1.77 -13.12 43.93
C ALA A 1087 -1.64 -14.50 44.61
N ARG A 1088 -0.42 -14.95 44.90
CA ARG A 1088 -0.09 -16.24 45.53
C ARG A 1088 0.44 -16.07 46.95
N ASN A 1089 1.09 -14.95 47.25
CA ASN A 1089 1.67 -14.61 48.53
C ASN A 1089 1.46 -13.11 48.82
N SER A 1090 0.38 -12.82 49.55
CA SER A 1090 -0.07 -11.46 49.86
C SER A 1090 0.95 -10.68 50.70
N GLY A 1091 1.10 -9.39 50.41
CA GLY A 1091 1.98 -8.46 51.12
C GLY A 1091 3.37 -8.28 50.49
N CYS A 1092 3.68 -8.99 49.41
CA CYS A 1092 4.93 -8.82 48.67
C CYS A 1092 4.97 -7.48 47.92
N LEU A 1093 3.86 -7.09 47.29
CA LEU A 1093 3.72 -5.83 46.57
C LEU A 1093 3.85 -4.63 47.53
N ALA A 1094 3.15 -4.66 48.66
CA ALA A 1094 3.21 -3.58 49.65
C ALA A 1094 4.65 -3.33 50.13
N ARG A 1095 5.39 -4.39 50.46
CA ARG A 1095 6.82 -4.30 50.85
C ARG A 1095 7.70 -3.71 49.75
N PHE A 1096 7.47 -4.12 48.50
CA PHE A 1096 8.21 -3.59 47.36
C PHE A 1096 7.95 -2.10 47.16
N ILE A 1097 6.68 -1.67 47.19
CA ILE A 1097 6.31 -0.26 47.04
C ILE A 1097 6.90 0.58 48.18
N THR A 1098 6.90 0.10 49.42
CA THR A 1098 7.61 0.79 50.53
C THR A 1098 9.09 0.98 50.23
N GLN A 1099 9.76 -0.05 49.71
CA GLN A 1099 11.17 0.05 49.34
C GLN A 1099 11.41 1.04 48.19
N VAL A 1100 10.55 1.04 47.17
CA VAL A 1100 10.61 2.00 46.07
C VAL A 1100 10.46 3.43 46.59
N LYS A 1101 9.46 3.69 47.45
CA LYS A 1101 9.24 5.01 48.07
C LYS A 1101 10.48 5.48 48.84
N ASN A 1102 11.11 4.58 49.61
CA ASN A 1102 12.34 4.88 50.34
C ASN A 1102 13.53 5.30 49.44
N ILE A 1103 13.60 4.77 48.21
CA ILE A 1103 14.67 5.08 47.25
C ILE A 1103 14.40 6.39 46.51
N VAL A 1104 13.15 6.60 46.08
CA VAL A 1104 12.79 7.77 45.27
C VAL A 1104 12.72 9.05 46.13
N GLY A 1105 12.23 8.95 47.36
CA GLY A 1105 12.09 10.05 48.30
C GLY A 1105 10.63 10.40 48.59
N GLU A 1106 10.21 11.62 48.27
CA GLU A 1106 8.86 12.11 48.57
C GLU A 1106 7.76 11.29 47.84
N PRO A 1107 6.57 11.10 48.44
CA PRO A 1107 5.45 10.37 47.82
C PRO A 1107 5.05 10.90 46.43
N SER A 1108 5.09 12.22 46.23
CA SER A 1108 4.80 12.89 44.94
C SER A 1108 5.83 12.54 43.85
N GLN A 1109 7.06 12.20 44.22
CA GLN A 1109 8.11 11.79 43.30
C GLN A 1109 7.98 10.32 42.90
N PHE A 1110 7.47 9.46 43.81
CA PHE A 1110 7.20 8.05 43.52
C PHE A 1110 6.28 7.91 42.30
N GLU A 1111 5.11 8.54 42.32
CA GLU A 1111 4.13 8.39 41.25
C GLU A 1111 4.62 8.93 39.91
N SER A 1112 5.39 10.03 39.95
CA SER A 1112 5.98 10.63 38.76
C SER A 1112 7.05 9.73 38.12
N VAL A 1113 7.97 9.19 38.92
CA VAL A 1113 9.09 8.35 38.44
C VAL A 1113 8.61 6.96 38.05
N PHE A 1114 7.74 6.36 38.86
CA PHE A 1114 7.18 5.04 38.61
C PHE A 1114 6.20 5.06 37.43
N GLY A 1115 5.38 6.11 37.33
CA GLY A 1115 4.51 6.35 36.17
C GLY A 1115 5.28 6.53 34.88
N TYR A 1116 6.41 7.25 34.90
CA TYR A 1116 7.30 7.36 33.74
C TYR A 1116 7.75 6.00 33.22
N LEU A 1117 8.23 5.11 34.11
CA LEU A 1117 8.69 3.77 33.73
C LEU A 1117 7.59 2.90 33.12
N LEU A 1118 6.38 2.94 33.70
CA LEU A 1118 5.23 2.19 33.19
C LEU A 1118 4.69 2.77 31.88
N TYR A 1119 4.77 4.08 31.68
CA TYR A 1119 4.33 4.74 30.46
C TYR A 1119 5.20 4.37 29.26
N ILE A 1120 6.53 4.55 29.38
CA ILE A 1120 7.46 4.24 28.27
C ILE A 1120 7.64 2.73 28.06
N GLY A 1121 7.46 1.94 29.12
CA GLY A 1121 7.72 0.50 29.13
C GLY A 1121 6.47 -0.37 29.18
N LYS A 1122 5.30 0.17 28.84
CA LYS A 1122 4.01 -0.55 28.97
C LYS A 1122 4.01 -1.92 28.28
N GLU A 1123 4.56 -2.01 27.07
CA GLU A 1123 4.51 -3.23 26.27
C GLU A 1123 5.46 -4.30 26.80
N ILE A 1124 6.66 -3.89 27.23
CA ILE A 1124 7.61 -4.83 27.84
C ILE A 1124 7.12 -5.29 29.22
N PHE A 1125 6.42 -4.42 29.96
CA PHE A 1125 5.75 -4.78 31.20
C PHE A 1125 4.63 -5.79 30.97
N GLY A 1126 3.79 -5.60 29.94
CA GLY A 1126 2.76 -6.55 29.52
C GLY A 1126 3.31 -7.92 29.14
N PHE A 1127 4.39 -7.95 28.35
CA PHE A 1127 5.11 -9.18 28.03
C PHE A 1127 5.55 -9.94 29.30
N TYR A 1128 6.17 -9.24 30.25
CA TYR A 1128 6.65 -9.88 31.48
C TYR A 1128 5.52 -10.26 32.45
N LEU A 1129 4.41 -9.51 32.50
CA LEU A 1129 3.22 -9.91 33.28
C LEU A 1129 2.68 -11.25 32.79
N LEU A 1130 2.55 -11.40 31.46
CA LEU A 1130 2.09 -12.63 30.83
C LEU A 1130 3.07 -13.79 31.08
N LEU A 1131 4.37 -13.54 30.93
CA LEU A 1131 5.43 -14.52 31.17
C LEU A 1131 5.40 -15.04 32.61
N TRP A 1132 5.43 -14.13 33.59
CA TRP A 1132 5.52 -14.51 35.00
C TRP A 1132 4.24 -15.19 35.51
N GLU A 1133 3.08 -14.85 34.97
CA GLU A 1133 1.86 -15.61 35.31
C GLU A 1133 1.94 -17.05 34.82
N ALA A 1134 2.37 -17.28 33.57
CA ALA A 1134 2.53 -18.62 33.02
C ALA A 1134 3.57 -19.44 33.81
N VAL A 1135 4.73 -18.84 34.10
CA VAL A 1135 5.81 -19.48 34.87
C VAL A 1135 5.38 -19.80 36.31
N LEU A 1136 4.83 -18.83 37.04
CA LEU A 1136 4.48 -19.05 38.45
C LEU A 1136 3.30 -20.01 38.63
N ARG A 1137 2.40 -20.11 37.64
CA ARG A 1137 1.27 -21.03 37.69
C ARG A 1137 1.70 -22.50 37.61
N THR A 1138 2.65 -22.80 36.74
CA THR A 1138 3.14 -24.17 36.54
C THR A 1138 3.93 -24.64 37.76
N ASP A 1139 4.83 -23.80 38.28
CA ASP A 1139 5.73 -24.18 39.36
C ASP A 1139 5.11 -24.12 40.75
N TYR A 1140 4.09 -23.29 40.98
CA TYR A 1140 3.36 -23.26 42.26
C TYR A 1140 2.44 -24.49 42.42
N ASN A 1141 1.71 -24.88 41.37
CA ASN A 1141 0.78 -26.01 41.42
C ASN A 1141 1.46 -27.39 41.47
N THR A 1142 2.77 -27.48 41.16
CA THR A 1142 3.57 -28.70 41.33
C THR A 1142 4.17 -28.85 42.74
N GLY A 1143 4.02 -27.83 43.60
CA GLY A 1143 4.58 -27.80 44.95
C GLY A 1143 3.57 -27.95 46.10
N SER A 1144 2.30 -28.22 45.81
CA SER A 1144 1.28 -28.57 46.82
C SER A 1144 0.85 -30.01 46.73
#